data_AF-A0A4R9FSB2-F1
#
_entry.id   AF-A0A4R9FSB2-F1
#
_cell.length_a   1.000
_cell.length_b   1.000
_cell.length_c   1.000
_cell.angle_alpha   90.00
_cell.angle_beta   90.00
_cell.angle_gamma   90.00
#
_symmetry.space_group_name_H-M   'P 1'
#
loop_
_entity.id
_entity.type
_entity.pdbx_description
1 polymer ?
#
loop_
_entity_poly.entity_id
_entity_poly.type
_entity_poly.pdbx_seq_one_letter_code
_entity_poly.pdbx_strand_id
1 'polypeptide(L)'
;MFLLGQDTGGPILIWPEFSWSSVAKGTIFLVAVLLTAYFVQRHLRRKNSLSKEYKTRILTKLQLHKFHSKDIPLFHSFLDQVSDTDLKRLAEDPAWYRRYFLPEFLQFLAEQSNRPAWKDILTIHTLDHLIEDHQGHPKKFITAILKTDSEEIFPALIKTQELDASSVQKEFKAVIYTKKGNSSFSLSRYGKIQVLIPNESKRWFRSEAILISQEGTSLILQLQTSPELDPKIDEQWTDTTKADSIFKDPAVPEEYKNSLLQILEYSGLNTSHQGEIVRLVGIFKEHPGLLRRQHKEEDYKILIHLYKACFIKFRAHRASVPKPVLLFLHYFYLDEELFPTKRIKELENAISNFQTSISDLQYAEAKLSIHLLPDWLNLILAGKKKPSKNQLGQSYEQVKKSELRWNQTLEEENLQSKEYLSHILDWELENLLSHGLTGISLSPNLSYPISAEDQFYGLTEDNLAFPNNIITQAEKVLKTDPGLFIRQLNDSPSSNQSPDNSSKREMYADCILLPYAGNRGILWQDSVEDNLSYCRILFPMILGEKLTLIVTKVLGEFRWETERSLRGHKWKESIPASITSEYFNYIENFRRNPHLTVEAKKRVDQQWTKTGKNIKDMFSIDYANWILLEAEGKPRLNRIAREILNRFVPIQIKPSP
;
A
#
# COMPACT_ATOMS: atom_id res chain seq x y z
N MET A 1 -19.38 87.72 17.09
CA MET A 1 -20.70 88.38 17.19
C MET A 1 -21.43 88.03 15.88
N PHE A 2 -22.55 87.34 15.84
CA PHE A 2 -23.66 87.36 16.77
C PHE A 2 -24.41 86.03 16.83
N LEU A 3 -24.89 85.81 18.03
CA LEU A 3 -25.94 84.93 18.50
C LEU A 3 -27.21 84.88 17.63
N LEU A 4 -27.82 83.69 17.64
CA LEU A 4 -29.22 83.40 17.96
C LEU A 4 -30.31 84.43 17.58
N GLY A 5 -31.30 83.93 16.87
CA GLY A 5 -32.64 84.50 16.80
C GLY A 5 -33.66 83.54 16.20
N GLN A 6 -34.38 82.86 17.09
CA GLN A 6 -35.73 82.28 16.96
C GLN A 6 -35.92 80.90 16.30
N ASP A 7 -36.41 79.98 17.14
CA ASP A 7 -37.01 78.69 16.81
C ASP A 7 -38.31 78.83 16.01
N THR A 8 -38.56 77.87 15.11
CA THR A 8 -39.84 77.15 14.93
C THR A 8 -39.70 76.14 13.78
N GLY A 9 -39.80 74.84 14.09
CA GLY A 9 -40.00 73.80 13.07
C GLY A 9 -39.17 72.54 13.25
N GLY A 10 -39.76 71.51 13.86
CA GLY A 10 -39.54 70.14 13.38
C GLY A 10 -40.57 69.83 12.27
N PRO A 11 -40.45 68.74 11.49
CA PRO A 11 -39.56 67.58 11.60
C PRO A 11 -38.71 67.41 10.29
N ILE A 12 -37.84 66.45 9.99
CA ILE A 12 -37.90 64.97 9.95
C ILE A 12 -36.46 64.53 9.63
N LEU A 13 -35.93 63.51 10.32
CA LEU A 13 -34.72 62.80 9.88
C LEU A 13 -35.04 62.06 8.57
N ILE A 14 -34.56 62.56 7.44
CA ILE A 14 -34.70 61.91 6.13
C ILE A 14 -33.73 60.73 6.10
N TRP A 15 -34.27 59.50 6.06
CA TRP A 15 -33.50 58.29 5.80
C TRP A 15 -32.83 58.38 4.43
N PRO A 16 -31.57 57.94 4.25
CA PRO A 16 -30.93 57.96 2.95
C PRO A 16 -31.71 57.04 2.01
N GLU A 17 -32.16 57.59 0.88
CA GLU A 17 -32.97 56.88 -0.11
C GLU A 17 -32.27 55.58 -0.55
N PHE A 18 -32.98 54.47 -0.38
CA PHE A 18 -32.54 53.15 -0.82
C PHE A 18 -32.42 53.13 -2.35
N SER A 19 -31.19 53.23 -2.87
CA SER A 19 -30.95 53.21 -4.32
C SER A 19 -30.93 51.78 -4.86
N TRP A 20 -31.98 51.43 -5.61
CA TRP A 20 -32.08 50.17 -6.35
C TRP A 20 -30.93 49.94 -7.34
N SER A 21 -30.23 51.01 -7.75
CA SER A 21 -29.09 50.95 -8.67
C SER A 21 -27.90 50.18 -8.08
N SER A 22 -27.64 50.30 -6.78
CA SER A 22 -26.55 49.57 -6.10
C SER A 22 -26.87 48.09 -5.98
N VAL A 23 -28.12 47.76 -5.66
CA VAL A 23 -28.61 46.37 -5.61
C VAL A 23 -28.59 45.73 -7.00
N ALA A 24 -29.10 46.45 -8.02
CA ALA A 24 -29.07 45.98 -9.40
C ALA A 24 -27.64 45.74 -9.90
N LYS A 25 -26.70 46.66 -9.66
CA LYS A 25 -25.29 46.48 -10.01
C LYS A 25 -24.65 45.32 -9.24
N GLY A 26 -24.96 45.15 -7.96
CA GLY A 26 -24.52 44.01 -7.15
C GLY A 26 -25.03 42.67 -7.66
N THR A 27 -26.32 42.59 -8.03
CA THR A 27 -26.91 41.38 -8.62
C THR A 27 -26.33 41.03 -9.98
N ILE A 28 -26.12 42.02 -10.86
CA ILE A 28 -25.46 41.83 -12.17
C ILE A 28 -24.03 41.32 -11.98
N PHE A 29 -23.28 41.90 -11.03
CA PHE A 29 -21.93 41.45 -10.71
C PHE A 29 -21.93 40.01 -10.19
N LEU A 30 -22.86 39.67 -9.28
CA LEU A 30 -22.97 38.32 -8.72
C LEU A 30 -23.35 37.28 -9.79
N VAL A 31 -24.25 37.63 -10.72
CA VAL A 31 -24.59 36.79 -11.87
C VAL A 31 -23.39 36.61 -12.80
N ALA A 32 -22.60 37.67 -13.05
CA ALA A 32 -21.38 37.57 -13.85
C ALA A 32 -20.32 36.68 -13.19
N VAL A 33 -20.14 36.78 -11.87
CA VAL A 33 -19.24 35.90 -11.10
C VAL A 33 -19.70 34.44 -11.13
N LEU A 34 -21.01 34.19 -10.98
CA LEU A 34 -21.55 32.83 -11.07
C LEU A 34 -21.43 32.25 -12.48
N LEU A 35 -21.67 33.05 -13.52
CA LEU A 35 -21.50 32.62 -14.91
C LEU A 35 -20.04 32.31 -15.23
N THR A 36 -19.10 33.19 -14.83
CA THR A 36 -17.67 32.95 -15.02
C THR A 36 -17.21 31.70 -14.25
N ALA A 37 -17.64 31.51 -13.01
CA ALA A 37 -17.37 30.30 -12.24
C ALA A 37 -17.93 29.04 -12.93
N TYR A 38 -19.15 29.12 -13.48
CA TYR A 38 -19.76 28.02 -14.23
C TYR A 38 -18.99 27.69 -15.52
N PHE A 39 -18.60 28.69 -16.30
CA PHE A 39 -17.82 28.49 -17.53
C PHE A 39 -16.42 27.93 -17.23
N VAL A 40 -15.75 28.43 -16.20
CA VAL A 40 -14.45 27.90 -15.74
C VAL A 40 -14.61 26.45 -15.27
N GLN A 41 -15.62 26.15 -14.46
CA GLN A 41 -15.89 24.79 -14.00
C GLN A 41 -16.21 23.84 -15.16
N ARG A 42 -17.02 24.29 -16.13
CA ARG A 42 -17.34 23.52 -17.34
C ARG A 42 -16.11 23.28 -18.21
N HIS A 43 -15.23 24.28 -18.34
CA HIS A 43 -13.98 24.14 -19.07
C HIS A 43 -13.04 23.14 -18.39
N LEU A 44 -12.86 23.23 -17.07
CA LEU A 44 -12.06 22.28 -16.29
C LEU A 44 -12.62 20.86 -16.35
N ARG A 45 -13.94 20.68 -16.26
CA ARG A 45 -14.58 19.36 -16.41
C ARG A 45 -14.34 18.75 -17.78
N ARG A 46 -14.53 19.53 -18.85
CA ARG A 46 -14.26 19.09 -20.23
C ARG A 46 -12.79 18.73 -20.42
N LYS A 47 -11.89 19.58 -19.93
CA LYS A 47 -10.44 19.37 -19.98
C LYS A 47 -10.04 18.08 -19.26
N ASN A 48 -10.54 17.86 -18.05
CA ASN A 48 -10.28 16.63 -17.28
C ASN A 48 -10.86 15.39 -17.97
N SER A 49 -12.04 15.49 -18.59
CA SER A 49 -12.65 14.39 -19.34
C SER A 49 -11.80 14.00 -20.55
N LEU A 50 -11.34 14.97 -21.34
CA LEU A 50 -10.49 14.73 -22.50
C LEU A 50 -9.12 14.17 -22.09
N SER A 51 -8.52 14.72 -21.02
CA SER A 51 -7.25 14.21 -20.48
C SER A 51 -7.36 12.74 -20.07
N LYS A 52 -8.46 12.35 -19.40
CA LYS A 52 -8.74 10.94 -19.09
C LYS A 52 -8.88 10.08 -20.35
N GLU A 53 -9.62 10.56 -21.34
CA GLU A 53 -9.82 9.84 -22.60
C GLU A 53 -8.50 9.60 -23.34
N TYR A 54 -7.66 10.63 -23.49
CA TYR A 54 -6.34 10.49 -24.09
C TYR A 54 -5.45 9.51 -23.32
N LYS A 55 -5.43 9.60 -21.98
CA LYS A 55 -4.69 8.63 -21.14
C LYS A 55 -5.16 7.20 -21.38
N THR A 56 -6.46 6.96 -21.40
CA THR A 56 -7.00 5.61 -21.66
C THR A 56 -6.59 5.09 -23.04
N ARG A 57 -6.66 5.92 -24.09
CA ARG A 57 -6.22 5.55 -25.44
C ARG A 57 -4.72 5.25 -25.53
N ILE A 58 -3.89 5.96 -24.77
CA ILE A 58 -2.44 5.68 -24.72
C ILE A 58 -2.17 4.36 -23.99
N LEU A 59 -2.83 4.14 -22.85
CA LEU A 59 -2.67 2.92 -22.05
C LEU A 59 -3.09 1.66 -22.81
N THR A 60 -4.16 1.73 -23.63
CA THR A 60 -4.58 0.61 -24.48
C THR A 60 -3.52 0.28 -25.54
N LYS A 61 -2.79 1.27 -26.06
CA LYS A 61 -1.72 1.05 -27.05
C LYS A 61 -0.46 0.42 -26.44
N LEU A 62 -0.20 0.64 -25.14
CA LEU A 62 1.01 0.17 -24.46
C LEU A 62 0.97 -1.31 -24.04
N GLN A 63 -0.17 -2.01 -24.17
CA GLN A 63 -0.34 -3.43 -23.81
C GLN A 63 0.26 -3.79 -22.43
N LEU A 64 -0.11 -3.01 -21.40
CA LEU A 64 0.53 -3.10 -20.07
C LEU A 64 0.41 -4.46 -19.36
N HIS A 65 -0.48 -5.35 -19.81
CA HIS A 65 -0.62 -6.71 -19.28
C HIS A 65 0.64 -7.58 -19.45
N LYS A 66 1.52 -7.26 -20.42
CA LYS A 66 2.78 -7.99 -20.64
C LYS A 66 3.92 -7.51 -19.73
N PHE A 67 3.72 -6.42 -19.00
CA PHE A 67 4.70 -5.87 -18.09
C PHE A 67 4.49 -6.44 -16.69
N HIS A 68 5.58 -6.56 -15.95
CA HIS A 68 5.47 -6.85 -14.53
C HIS A 68 4.66 -5.73 -13.88
N SER A 69 3.63 -6.11 -13.14
CA SER A 69 2.79 -5.26 -12.30
C SER A 69 3.48 -4.12 -11.55
N LYS A 70 4.68 -4.36 -11.00
CA LYS A 70 5.52 -3.35 -10.32
C LYS A 70 5.96 -2.19 -11.24
N ASP A 71 5.98 -2.41 -12.55
CA ASP A 71 6.42 -1.44 -13.55
C ASP A 71 5.23 -0.64 -14.10
N ILE A 72 4.02 -1.19 -14.02
CA ILE A 72 2.76 -0.54 -14.43
C ILE A 72 2.56 0.84 -13.75
N PRO A 73 2.80 1.02 -12.44
CA PRO A 73 2.73 2.33 -11.80
C PRO A 73 3.60 3.42 -12.43
N LEU A 74 4.74 3.06 -13.05
CA LEU A 74 5.65 4.02 -13.68
C LEU A 74 4.98 4.66 -14.90
N PHE A 75 4.30 3.87 -15.72
CA PHE A 75 3.56 4.37 -16.89
C PHE A 75 2.44 5.34 -16.48
N HIS A 76 1.70 5.00 -15.44
CA HIS A 76 0.66 5.90 -14.92
C HIS A 76 1.25 7.18 -14.33
N SER A 77 2.31 7.07 -13.53
CA SER A 77 2.98 8.23 -12.94
C SER A 77 3.57 9.14 -14.01
N PHE A 78 4.10 8.58 -15.09
CA PHE A 78 4.57 9.34 -16.24
C PHE A 78 3.40 10.12 -16.88
N LEU A 79 2.32 9.44 -17.26
CA LEU A 79 1.16 10.07 -17.89
C LEU A 79 0.47 11.13 -17.00
N ASP A 80 0.63 11.03 -15.67
CA ASP A 80 0.14 12.04 -14.72
C ASP A 80 1.00 13.32 -14.71
N GLN A 81 2.25 13.24 -15.13
CA GLN A 81 3.17 14.39 -15.21
C GLN A 81 3.19 15.06 -16.59
N VAL A 82 2.74 14.37 -17.64
CA VAL A 82 2.71 14.88 -19.02
C VAL A 82 1.67 15.99 -19.18
N SER A 83 2.00 17.02 -19.95
CA SER A 83 1.09 18.14 -20.24
C SER A 83 -0.10 17.71 -21.11
N ASP A 84 -1.26 18.36 -20.98
CA ASP A 84 -2.44 17.98 -21.78
C ASP A 84 -2.22 18.15 -23.30
N THR A 85 -1.35 19.07 -23.71
CA THR A 85 -0.98 19.26 -25.12
C THR A 85 -0.19 18.08 -25.66
N ASP A 86 0.69 17.50 -24.84
CA ASP A 86 1.52 16.35 -25.24
C ASP A 86 0.73 15.04 -25.11
N LEU A 87 -0.19 14.91 -24.14
CA LEU A 87 -1.15 13.81 -24.08
C LEU A 87 -2.00 13.71 -25.36
N LYS A 88 -2.44 14.85 -25.92
CA LYS A 88 -3.15 14.86 -27.20
C LYS A 88 -2.28 14.32 -28.34
N ARG A 89 -1.01 14.77 -28.43
CA ARG A 89 -0.05 14.31 -29.45
C ARG A 89 0.22 12.81 -29.32
N LEU A 90 0.39 12.32 -28.09
CA LEU A 90 0.61 10.91 -27.78
C LEU A 90 -0.59 10.03 -28.16
N ALA A 91 -1.81 10.54 -28.00
CA ALA A 91 -3.02 9.81 -28.31
C ALA A 91 -3.34 9.78 -29.82
N GLU A 92 -3.09 10.87 -30.55
CA GLU A 92 -3.56 11.06 -31.94
C GLU A 92 -2.50 10.78 -33.01
N ASP A 93 -1.20 11.02 -32.76
CA ASP A 93 -0.17 10.88 -33.80
C ASP A 93 0.13 9.38 -34.09
N PRO A 94 0.22 8.94 -35.36
CA PRO A 94 0.65 7.58 -35.69
C PRO A 94 2.08 7.27 -35.25
N ALA A 95 2.99 8.26 -35.25
CA ALA A 95 4.38 8.10 -34.82
C ALA A 95 4.60 8.46 -33.33
N TRP A 96 3.53 8.45 -32.53
CA TRP A 96 3.52 8.90 -31.13
C TRP A 96 4.63 8.30 -30.27
N TYR A 97 4.83 6.98 -30.38
CA TYR A 97 5.70 6.22 -29.50
C TYR A 97 7.17 6.67 -29.63
N ARG A 98 7.67 6.72 -30.87
CA ARG A 98 9.08 7.03 -31.13
C ARG A 98 9.39 8.53 -31.02
N ARG A 99 8.45 9.39 -31.41
CA ARG A 99 8.69 10.84 -31.51
C ARG A 99 8.49 11.59 -30.19
N TYR A 100 7.51 11.17 -29.40
CA TYR A 100 7.09 11.90 -28.21
C TYR A 100 7.23 11.04 -26.95
N PHE A 101 6.72 9.79 -26.97
CA PHE A 101 6.69 8.96 -25.77
C PHE A 101 8.09 8.58 -25.29
N LEU A 102 8.90 7.96 -26.15
CA LEU A 102 10.19 7.38 -25.75
C LEU A 102 11.18 8.41 -25.17
N PRO A 103 11.41 9.59 -25.79
CA PRO A 103 12.32 10.60 -25.23
C PRO A 103 11.84 11.16 -23.89
N GLU A 104 10.54 11.43 -23.75
CA GLU A 104 9.98 11.96 -22.50
C GLU A 104 9.96 10.91 -21.39
N PHE A 105 9.65 9.66 -21.74
CA PHE A 105 9.61 8.56 -20.80
C PHE A 105 11.01 8.21 -20.28
N LEU A 106 12.03 8.23 -21.14
CA LEU A 106 13.44 8.06 -20.73
C LEU A 106 13.90 9.15 -19.77
N GLN A 107 13.55 10.41 -20.06
CA GLN A 107 13.84 11.52 -19.15
C GLN A 107 13.11 11.33 -17.81
N PHE A 108 11.86 10.89 -17.84
CA PHE A 108 11.08 10.58 -16.63
C PHE A 108 11.72 9.46 -15.81
N LEU A 109 12.13 8.35 -16.44
CA LEU A 109 12.81 7.24 -15.77
C LEU A 109 14.13 7.71 -15.16
N ALA A 110 14.91 8.50 -15.91
CA ALA A 110 16.15 9.07 -15.39
C ALA A 110 15.89 9.96 -14.16
N GLU A 111 14.86 10.81 -14.15
CA GLU A 111 14.59 11.72 -13.03
C GLU A 111 13.96 11.05 -11.80
N GLN A 112 13.08 10.08 -11.99
CA GLN A 112 12.17 9.57 -10.95
C GLN A 112 12.45 8.11 -10.54
N SER A 113 13.20 7.34 -11.34
CA SER A 113 13.49 5.96 -10.99
C SER A 113 14.67 5.89 -9.99
N ASN A 114 14.41 5.32 -8.81
CA ASN A 114 15.46 4.79 -7.93
C ASN A 114 15.97 3.42 -8.44
N ARG A 115 15.62 3.04 -9.67
CA ARG A 115 15.96 1.75 -10.29
C ARG A 115 17.35 1.85 -10.94
N PRO A 116 18.06 0.72 -11.07
CA PRO A 116 19.28 0.69 -11.86
C PRO A 116 18.96 0.87 -13.36
N ALA A 117 19.82 1.60 -14.08
CA ALA A 117 19.60 1.98 -15.47
C ALA A 117 19.33 0.80 -16.43
N TRP A 118 19.88 -0.39 -16.13
CA TRP A 118 19.66 -1.58 -16.94
C TRP A 118 18.21 -2.06 -16.92
N LYS A 119 17.50 -1.90 -15.80
CA LYS A 119 16.10 -2.32 -15.67
C LYS A 119 15.17 -1.41 -16.46
N ASP A 120 15.50 -0.13 -16.51
CA ASP A 120 14.79 0.87 -17.30
C ASP A 120 14.95 0.59 -18.80
N ILE A 121 16.14 0.20 -19.25
CA ILE A 121 16.38 -0.18 -20.66
C ILE A 121 15.71 -1.49 -21.04
N LEU A 122 15.66 -2.50 -20.17
CA LEU A 122 14.88 -3.72 -20.44
C LEU A 122 13.37 -3.44 -20.56
N THR A 123 12.86 -2.50 -19.75
CA THR A 123 11.45 -2.06 -19.83
C THR A 123 11.16 -1.41 -21.19
N ILE A 124 12.12 -0.65 -21.72
CA ILE A 124 11.97 -0.02 -23.03
C ILE A 124 12.12 -1.03 -24.17
N HIS A 125 13.11 -1.91 -24.08
CA HIS A 125 13.32 -2.95 -25.07
C HIS A 125 12.08 -3.84 -25.24
N THR A 126 11.40 -4.14 -24.14
CA THR A 126 10.11 -4.84 -24.18
C THR A 126 9.00 -4.00 -24.81
N LEU A 127 8.91 -2.70 -24.53
CA LEU A 127 7.95 -1.81 -25.22
C LEU A 127 8.21 -1.74 -26.73
N ASP A 128 9.47 -1.62 -27.15
CA ASP A 128 9.86 -1.56 -28.55
C ASP A 128 9.36 -2.80 -29.30
N HIS A 129 9.60 -4.00 -28.76
CA HIS A 129 9.12 -5.24 -29.36
C HIS A 129 7.58 -5.30 -29.43
N LEU A 130 6.86 -4.80 -28.43
CA LEU A 130 5.40 -4.88 -28.39
C LEU A 130 4.70 -3.90 -29.34
N ILE A 131 5.35 -2.78 -29.66
CA ILE A 131 4.78 -1.72 -30.48
C ILE A 131 5.19 -1.87 -31.95
N GLU A 132 6.32 -2.52 -32.24
CA GLU A 132 6.82 -2.76 -33.60
C GLU A 132 5.95 -3.70 -34.45
N ASP A 133 5.05 -4.49 -33.83
CA ASP A 133 4.13 -5.40 -34.56
C ASP A 133 3.08 -4.67 -35.43
N HIS A 134 2.98 -3.34 -35.39
CA HIS A 134 1.86 -2.65 -36.04
C HIS A 134 2.18 -1.61 -37.12
N GLN A 135 3.40 -1.06 -37.24
CA GLN A 135 3.72 -0.11 -38.33
C GLN A 135 5.20 -0.18 -38.74
N GLY A 136 5.45 -0.74 -39.93
CA GLY A 136 6.77 -0.99 -40.53
C GLY A 136 7.58 0.27 -40.89
N HIS A 137 7.95 1.06 -39.89
CA HIS A 137 8.93 2.13 -40.02
C HIS A 137 10.31 1.64 -39.56
N PRO A 138 11.39 1.83 -40.34
CA PRO A 138 12.72 1.34 -39.98
C PRO A 138 13.23 1.99 -38.68
N LYS A 139 13.91 1.20 -37.85
CA LYS A 139 14.58 1.66 -36.62
C LYS A 139 15.48 2.86 -36.99
N LYS A 140 15.42 3.96 -36.23
CA LYS A 140 16.41 5.05 -36.35
C LYS A 140 17.29 5.16 -35.12
N PHE A 141 16.95 4.41 -34.07
CA PHE A 141 17.64 4.45 -32.79
C PHE A 141 17.66 3.07 -32.13
N ILE A 142 18.69 2.82 -31.32
CA ILE A 142 18.86 1.64 -30.46
C ILE A 142 19.00 2.14 -29.02
N THR A 143 18.32 1.49 -28.08
CA THR A 143 18.48 1.76 -26.64
C THR A 143 19.72 1.03 -26.12
N ALA A 144 20.63 1.76 -25.49
CA ALA A 144 21.88 1.22 -24.99
C ALA A 144 22.22 1.78 -23.63
N ILE A 145 23.03 1.04 -22.87
CA ILE A 145 23.70 1.54 -21.68
C ILE A 145 25.10 2.00 -22.07
N LEU A 146 25.49 3.16 -21.58
CA LEU A 146 26.87 3.64 -21.64
C LEU A 146 27.48 3.52 -20.25
N LYS A 147 28.55 2.72 -20.12
CA LYS A 147 29.38 2.64 -18.91
C LYS A 147 30.71 3.35 -19.16
N THR A 148 31.05 4.28 -18.28
CA THR A 148 32.30 5.06 -18.35
C THR A 148 33.42 4.38 -17.56
N ASP A 149 34.66 4.82 -17.76
CA ASP A 149 35.82 4.39 -16.96
C ASP A 149 35.67 4.67 -15.46
N SER A 150 34.85 5.65 -15.08
CA SER A 150 34.48 5.98 -13.69
C SER A 150 33.41 5.06 -13.08
N GLU A 151 33.04 3.98 -13.79
CA GLU A 151 31.95 3.05 -13.45
C GLU A 151 30.55 3.67 -13.38
N GLU A 152 30.36 4.89 -13.89
CA GLU A 152 29.04 5.50 -13.99
C GLU A 152 28.28 4.87 -15.16
N ILE A 153 26.98 4.60 -14.94
CA ILE A 153 26.12 3.87 -15.88
C ILE A 153 24.96 4.79 -16.28
N PHE A 154 24.81 5.01 -17.59
CA PHE A 154 23.79 5.90 -18.13
C PHE A 154 22.94 5.23 -19.20
N PRO A 155 21.61 5.45 -19.19
CA PRO A 155 20.77 5.07 -20.31
C PRO A 155 20.95 6.05 -21.47
N ALA A 156 21.06 5.51 -22.69
CA ALA A 156 21.29 6.28 -23.90
C ALA A 156 20.47 5.78 -25.10
N LEU A 157 20.17 6.68 -26.02
CA LEU A 157 19.64 6.38 -27.34
C LEU A 157 20.71 6.62 -28.41
N ILE A 158 21.10 5.56 -29.11
CA ILE A 158 22.06 5.59 -30.22
C ILE A 158 21.30 5.80 -31.52
N LYS A 159 21.63 6.83 -32.32
CA LYS A 159 20.98 7.15 -33.61
C LYS A 159 21.47 6.23 -34.75
N THR A 160 21.23 4.93 -34.67
CA THR A 160 21.66 3.97 -35.70
C THR A 160 20.62 2.86 -35.86
N GLN A 161 20.64 2.18 -37.02
CA GLN A 161 19.75 1.07 -37.36
C GLN A 161 20.22 -0.24 -36.72
N GLU A 162 21.47 -0.62 -36.95
CA GLU A 162 22.11 -1.85 -36.44
C GLU A 162 23.60 -1.57 -36.17
N LEU A 163 24.15 -2.21 -35.14
CA LEU A 163 25.56 -2.16 -34.78
C LEU A 163 26.21 -3.50 -35.15
N ASP A 164 26.57 -3.65 -36.42
CA ASP A 164 27.20 -4.87 -36.93
C ASP A 164 28.73 -4.72 -37.03
N ALA A 165 29.41 -5.80 -37.42
CA ALA A 165 30.85 -5.78 -37.75
C ALA A 165 31.22 -4.71 -38.81
N SER A 166 30.25 -4.25 -39.62
CA SER A 166 30.42 -3.17 -40.61
C SER A 166 30.35 -1.74 -40.01
N SER A 167 30.04 -1.61 -38.72
CA SER A 167 29.94 -0.35 -37.98
C SER A 167 31.19 -0.04 -37.15
N VAL A 168 32.19 -0.93 -37.16
CA VAL A 168 33.49 -0.71 -36.54
C VAL A 168 34.19 0.48 -37.21
N GLN A 169 34.75 1.39 -36.41
CA GLN A 169 35.32 2.69 -36.78
C GLN A 169 34.34 3.76 -37.31
N LYS A 170 33.03 3.50 -37.38
CA LYS A 170 32.04 4.53 -37.73
C LYS A 170 31.68 5.38 -36.51
N GLU A 171 31.44 6.67 -36.77
CA GLU A 171 30.92 7.59 -35.78
C GLU A 171 29.40 7.47 -35.68
N PHE A 172 28.87 7.37 -34.47
CA PHE A 172 27.44 7.39 -34.21
C PHE A 172 27.09 8.42 -33.14
N LYS A 173 25.92 9.02 -33.28
CA LYS A 173 25.40 9.99 -32.31
C LYS A 173 24.63 9.26 -31.21
N ALA A 174 24.98 9.48 -29.96
CA ALA A 174 24.24 8.99 -28.79
C ALA A 174 23.65 10.16 -28.01
N VAL A 175 22.47 9.99 -27.42
CA VAL A 175 21.84 10.97 -26.52
C VAL A 175 21.69 10.33 -25.14
N ILE A 176 22.25 10.96 -24.12
CA ILE A 176 22.20 10.49 -22.72
C ILE A 176 21.10 11.20 -21.94
N TYR A 177 20.48 10.48 -21.01
CA TYR A 177 19.50 10.99 -20.06
C TYR A 177 20.07 10.91 -18.64
N THR A 178 20.27 12.05 -17.97
CA THR A 178 20.86 12.13 -16.63
C THR A 178 19.87 12.62 -15.57
N LYS A 179 20.12 12.22 -14.31
CA LYS A 179 19.38 12.67 -13.13
C LYS A 179 19.58 14.18 -12.91
N LYS A 180 18.47 14.92 -12.66
CA LYS A 180 18.53 16.34 -12.28
C LYS A 180 19.45 16.52 -11.06
N GLY A 181 20.50 17.34 -11.21
CA GLY A 181 21.46 17.66 -10.16
C GLY A 181 22.92 17.33 -10.51
N ASN A 182 23.16 16.42 -11.46
CA ASN A 182 24.50 16.13 -11.98
C ASN A 182 24.79 16.99 -13.21
N SER A 183 25.06 18.28 -13.02
CA SER A 183 25.36 19.23 -14.10
C SER A 183 26.81 19.20 -14.60
N SER A 184 27.59 18.16 -14.30
CA SER A 184 28.96 18.03 -14.78
C SER A 184 29.27 16.60 -15.23
N PHE A 185 28.51 16.10 -16.20
CA PHE A 185 28.98 14.99 -17.03
C PHE A 185 30.07 15.53 -17.96
N SER A 186 31.31 15.54 -17.47
CA SER A 186 32.50 15.98 -18.21
C SER A 186 33.37 14.77 -18.49
N LEU A 187 33.19 14.16 -19.65
CA LEU A 187 34.09 13.10 -20.11
C LEU A 187 35.34 13.71 -20.77
N SER A 188 36.50 13.10 -20.54
CA SER A 188 37.70 13.44 -21.29
C SER A 188 37.53 13.05 -22.76
N ARG A 189 37.92 13.93 -23.70
CA ARG A 189 38.02 13.53 -25.13
C ARG A 189 38.87 12.27 -25.22
N TYR A 190 38.43 11.34 -26.05
CA TYR A 190 39.00 10.01 -26.22
C TYR A 190 38.90 9.06 -25.01
N GLY A 191 38.03 9.36 -24.03
CA GLY A 191 37.73 8.42 -22.95
C GLY A 191 37.11 7.12 -23.48
N LYS A 192 37.44 5.99 -22.85
CA LYS A 192 36.87 4.70 -23.20
C LYS A 192 35.46 4.60 -22.62
N ILE A 193 34.53 4.15 -23.46
CA ILE A 193 33.11 3.98 -23.12
C ILE A 193 32.71 2.58 -23.53
N GLN A 194 32.11 1.85 -22.61
CA GLN A 194 31.50 0.56 -22.90
C GLN A 194 30.05 0.79 -23.29
N VAL A 195 29.68 0.33 -24.47
CA VAL A 195 28.32 0.35 -25.01
C VAL A 195 27.72 -1.03 -24.80
N LEU A 196 26.62 -1.09 -24.08
CA LEU A 196 25.95 -2.34 -23.71
C LEU A 196 24.53 -2.36 -24.26
N ILE A 197 24.19 -3.36 -25.06
CA ILE A 197 22.93 -3.44 -25.80
C ILE A 197 22.25 -4.78 -25.51
N PRO A 198 20.96 -4.79 -25.13
CA PRO A 198 20.22 -6.03 -24.95
C PRO A 198 19.86 -6.67 -26.30
N ASN A 199 20.00 -7.99 -26.39
CA ASN A 199 19.49 -8.82 -27.47
C ASN A 199 18.00 -9.15 -27.26
N GLU A 200 17.34 -9.74 -28.27
CA GLU A 200 15.97 -10.29 -28.20
C GLU A 200 15.78 -11.23 -27.00
N SER A 201 16.81 -12.01 -26.65
CA SER A 201 16.82 -12.90 -25.48
C SER A 201 17.18 -12.19 -24.16
N LYS A 202 17.16 -10.85 -24.11
CA LYS A 202 17.56 -10.01 -22.96
C LYS A 202 19.01 -10.21 -22.47
N ARG A 203 19.88 -10.78 -23.31
CA ARG A 203 21.33 -10.91 -23.04
C ARG A 203 22.08 -9.67 -23.48
N TRP A 204 23.14 -9.31 -22.78
CA TRP A 204 23.90 -8.07 -23.02
C TRP A 204 25.07 -8.30 -23.98
N PHE A 205 25.04 -7.60 -25.10
CA PHE A 205 26.19 -7.42 -25.97
C PHE A 205 27.01 -6.22 -25.51
N ARG A 206 28.33 -6.38 -25.48
CA ARG A 206 29.30 -5.35 -25.13
C ARG A 206 30.11 -4.95 -26.36
N SER A 207 30.24 -3.64 -26.55
CA SER A 207 31.17 -3.03 -27.50
C SER A 207 31.97 -1.94 -26.81
N GLU A 208 33.23 -1.76 -27.20
CA GLU A 208 34.06 -0.66 -26.74
C GLU A 208 33.97 0.48 -27.75
N ALA A 209 33.80 1.70 -27.25
CA ALA A 209 33.70 2.92 -28.03
C ALA A 209 34.56 4.03 -27.43
N ILE A 210 34.95 4.99 -28.26
CA ILE A 210 35.71 6.17 -27.86
C ILE A 210 34.85 7.42 -28.04
N LEU A 211 34.94 8.35 -27.08
CA LEU A 211 34.31 9.66 -27.20
C LEU A 211 35.09 10.60 -28.13
N ILE A 212 34.45 11.06 -29.20
CA ILE A 212 35.03 12.05 -30.12
C ILE A 212 34.67 13.47 -29.68
N SER A 213 33.39 13.73 -29.45
CA SER A 213 32.89 15.05 -29.05
C SER A 213 31.63 14.95 -28.19
N GLN A 214 31.39 16.00 -27.42
CA GLN A 214 30.24 16.13 -26.53
C GLN A 214 29.63 17.54 -26.67
N GLU A 215 28.31 17.58 -26.89
CA GLU A 215 27.49 18.78 -26.89
C GLU A 215 26.31 18.57 -25.94
N GLY A 216 26.45 19.03 -24.69
CA GLY A 216 25.45 18.81 -23.65
C GLY A 216 25.20 17.33 -23.40
N THR A 217 23.98 16.86 -23.71
CA THR A 217 23.54 15.46 -23.60
C THR A 217 23.80 14.63 -24.86
N SER A 218 24.23 15.25 -25.96
CA SER A 218 24.58 14.55 -27.20
C SER A 218 26.06 14.20 -27.24
N LEU A 219 26.38 12.93 -27.48
CA LEU A 219 27.73 12.43 -27.70
C LEU A 219 27.93 11.96 -29.14
N ILE A 220 29.14 12.13 -29.65
CA ILE A 220 29.62 11.46 -30.86
C ILE A 220 30.63 10.41 -30.43
N LEU A 221 30.31 9.15 -30.69
CA LEU A 221 31.09 7.97 -30.28
C LEU A 221 31.60 7.23 -31.51
N GLN A 222 32.82 6.71 -31.44
CA GLN A 222 33.40 5.83 -32.45
C GLN A 222 33.50 4.40 -31.93
N LEU A 223 32.90 3.44 -32.63
CA LEU A 223 32.94 2.03 -32.24
C LEU A 223 34.34 1.44 -32.50
N GLN A 224 34.95 0.79 -31.51
CA GLN A 224 36.26 0.13 -31.65
C GLN A 224 36.16 -1.37 -31.84
N THR A 225 35.21 -2.02 -31.17
CA THR A 225 35.03 -3.47 -31.23
C THR A 225 33.63 -3.85 -31.70
N SER A 226 33.53 -5.01 -32.37
CA SER A 226 32.23 -5.62 -32.66
C SER A 226 31.52 -6.02 -31.36
N PRO A 227 30.18 -6.03 -31.33
CA PRO A 227 29.43 -6.48 -30.16
C PRO A 227 29.67 -7.97 -29.86
N GLU A 228 30.16 -8.24 -28.64
CA GLU A 228 30.40 -9.59 -28.12
C GLU A 228 29.51 -9.85 -26.89
N LEU A 229 29.06 -11.09 -26.67
CA LEU A 229 28.29 -11.45 -25.49
C LEU A 229 29.16 -11.34 -24.23
N ASP A 230 28.71 -10.58 -23.22
CA ASP A 230 29.43 -10.48 -21.94
C ASP A 230 28.70 -11.30 -20.85
N PRO A 231 29.14 -12.55 -20.58
CA PRO A 231 28.47 -13.42 -19.62
C PRO A 231 28.55 -12.91 -18.17
N LYS A 232 29.52 -12.04 -17.84
CA LYS A 232 29.68 -11.49 -16.48
C LYS A 232 28.63 -10.44 -16.18
N ILE A 233 28.29 -9.62 -17.17
CA ILE A 233 27.24 -8.59 -17.05
C ILE A 233 25.87 -9.26 -17.04
N ASP A 234 25.66 -10.33 -17.81
CA ASP A 234 24.45 -11.16 -17.75
C ASP A 234 24.24 -11.74 -16.33
N GLU A 235 25.28 -12.27 -15.68
CA GLU A 235 25.17 -12.77 -14.29
C GLU A 235 24.95 -11.65 -13.26
N GLN A 236 25.50 -10.45 -13.50
CA GLN A 236 25.39 -9.33 -12.56
C GLN A 236 24.07 -8.56 -12.68
N TRP A 237 23.53 -8.45 -13.90
CA TRP A 237 22.29 -7.72 -14.22
C TRP A 237 21.12 -8.66 -14.51
N THR A 238 21.19 -9.88 -13.98
CA THR A 238 20.03 -10.73 -13.79
C THR A 238 19.43 -10.40 -12.42
N ASP A 239 18.10 -10.21 -12.38
CA ASP A 239 17.37 -10.29 -11.11
C ASP A 239 17.73 -11.67 -10.53
N THR A 240 18.53 -11.73 -9.47
CA THR A 240 18.75 -12.97 -8.71
C THR A 240 17.48 -13.30 -7.95
N THR A 241 16.45 -13.67 -8.71
CA THR A 241 15.60 -14.80 -8.42
C THR A 241 15.96 -15.86 -9.45
N LYS A 242 16.35 -17.06 -9.01
CA LYS A 242 16.43 -18.28 -9.83
C LYS A 242 15.04 -18.65 -10.38
N ALA A 243 14.48 -17.78 -11.23
CA ALA A 243 13.15 -17.89 -11.80
C ALA A 243 13.18 -17.68 -13.32
N ASP A 244 14.16 -16.94 -13.86
CA ASP A 244 14.25 -16.68 -15.32
C ASP A 244 15.10 -17.69 -16.12
N SER A 245 15.61 -18.75 -15.49
CA SER A 245 16.18 -19.87 -16.24
C SER A 245 15.06 -20.79 -16.73
N ILE A 246 14.63 -20.61 -17.98
CA ILE A 246 13.91 -21.60 -18.79
C ILE A 246 12.57 -22.03 -18.17
N PHE A 247 11.54 -21.20 -18.30
CA PHE A 247 10.17 -21.67 -18.12
C PHE A 247 9.34 -21.21 -19.32
N LYS A 248 9.09 -22.13 -20.25
CA LYS A 248 7.68 -22.36 -20.60
C LYS A 248 7.04 -22.63 -19.25
N ASP A 249 6.18 -21.74 -18.78
CA ASP A 249 5.42 -22.02 -17.57
C ASP A 249 4.83 -23.44 -17.76
N PRO A 250 5.09 -24.38 -16.82
CA PRO A 250 4.45 -25.67 -16.91
C PRO A 250 2.95 -25.40 -16.98
N ALA A 251 2.27 -26.09 -17.90
CA ALA A 251 0.84 -25.95 -18.10
C ALA A 251 0.13 -25.94 -16.73
N VAL A 252 -0.78 -24.98 -16.56
CA VAL A 252 -1.58 -24.87 -15.34
C VAL A 252 -2.17 -26.25 -15.05
N PRO A 253 -2.03 -26.80 -13.83
CA PRO A 253 -2.56 -28.12 -13.52
C PRO A 253 -4.07 -28.12 -13.82
N GLU A 254 -4.57 -29.22 -14.38
CA GLU A 254 -5.98 -29.30 -14.82
C GLU A 254 -6.98 -28.94 -13.71
N GLU A 255 -6.62 -29.17 -12.44
CA GLU A 255 -7.42 -28.83 -11.27
C GLU A 255 -7.67 -27.31 -11.10
N TYR A 256 -6.76 -26.47 -11.60
CA TYR A 256 -6.82 -25.01 -11.49
C TYR A 256 -7.28 -24.33 -12.77
N LYS A 257 -7.61 -25.10 -13.81
CA LYS A 257 -8.07 -24.55 -15.08
C LYS A 257 -9.49 -24.01 -14.92
N ASN A 258 -9.73 -22.81 -15.45
CA ASN A 258 -10.97 -22.07 -15.28
C ASN A 258 -11.35 -21.87 -13.80
N SER A 259 -10.37 -21.50 -12.96
CA SER A 259 -10.56 -21.37 -11.51
C SER A 259 -11.73 -20.47 -11.14
N LEU A 260 -11.90 -19.36 -11.86
CA LEU A 260 -13.00 -18.42 -11.64
C LEU A 260 -14.37 -19.09 -11.83
N LEU A 261 -14.54 -19.87 -12.90
CA LEU A 261 -15.78 -20.59 -13.17
C LEU A 261 -16.06 -21.63 -12.09
N GLN A 262 -15.05 -22.40 -11.66
CA GLN A 262 -15.19 -23.37 -10.58
C GLN A 262 -15.66 -22.71 -9.27
N ILE A 263 -15.12 -21.52 -8.93
CA ILE A 263 -15.52 -20.77 -7.74
C ILE A 263 -16.96 -20.27 -7.86
N LEU A 264 -17.35 -19.75 -9.03
CA LEU A 264 -18.70 -19.24 -9.28
C LEU A 264 -19.75 -20.35 -9.27
N GLU A 265 -19.47 -21.49 -9.90
CA GLU A 265 -20.32 -22.68 -9.87
C GLU A 265 -20.47 -23.20 -8.44
N TYR A 266 -19.35 -23.29 -7.71
CA TYR A 266 -19.37 -23.68 -6.31
C TYR A 266 -20.21 -22.72 -5.47
N SER A 267 -20.13 -21.41 -5.69
CA SER A 267 -20.90 -20.41 -4.92
C SER A 267 -22.42 -20.58 -5.03
N GLY A 268 -22.91 -21.01 -6.20
CA GLY A 268 -24.36 -21.10 -6.49
C GLY A 268 -25.07 -19.73 -6.56
N LEU A 269 -24.33 -18.66 -6.82
CA LEU A 269 -24.91 -17.33 -7.04
C LEU A 269 -25.73 -17.27 -8.34
N ASN A 270 -26.60 -16.28 -8.47
CA ASN A 270 -27.38 -16.07 -9.69
C ASN A 270 -26.48 -15.63 -10.87
N THR A 271 -26.97 -15.82 -12.09
CA THR A 271 -26.22 -15.49 -13.32
C THR A 271 -25.87 -14.00 -13.43
N SER A 272 -26.70 -13.12 -12.88
CA SER A 272 -26.43 -11.67 -12.86
C SER A 272 -25.19 -11.31 -12.03
N HIS A 273 -25.11 -11.78 -10.78
CA HIS A 273 -23.96 -11.51 -9.91
C HIS A 273 -22.70 -12.20 -10.44
N GLN A 274 -22.83 -13.41 -11.00
CA GLN A 274 -21.70 -14.09 -11.66
C GLN A 274 -21.13 -13.27 -12.82
N GLY A 275 -21.99 -12.74 -13.70
CA GLY A 275 -21.56 -11.91 -14.82
C GLY A 275 -20.83 -10.63 -14.37
N GLU A 276 -21.28 -10.02 -13.27
CA GLU A 276 -20.61 -8.85 -12.71
C GLU A 276 -19.23 -9.18 -12.11
N ILE A 277 -19.10 -10.31 -11.40
CA ILE A 277 -17.81 -10.77 -10.88
C ILE A 277 -16.83 -11.07 -12.02
N VAL A 278 -17.28 -11.77 -13.07
CA VAL A 278 -16.45 -12.05 -14.26
C VAL A 278 -15.96 -10.75 -14.90
N ARG A 279 -16.83 -9.74 -15.03
CA ARG A 279 -16.44 -8.42 -15.52
C ARG A 279 -15.40 -7.76 -14.63
N LEU A 280 -15.58 -7.78 -13.31
CA LEU A 280 -14.64 -7.18 -12.35
C LEU A 280 -13.26 -7.84 -12.41
N VAL A 281 -13.21 -9.18 -12.45
CA VAL A 281 -11.95 -9.93 -12.56
C VAL A 281 -11.28 -9.68 -13.92
N GLY A 282 -12.04 -9.62 -15.01
CA GLY A 282 -11.51 -9.27 -16.33
C GLY A 282 -10.86 -7.89 -16.37
N ILE A 283 -11.54 -6.86 -15.84
CA ILE A 283 -10.98 -5.50 -15.73
C ILE A 283 -9.74 -5.49 -14.84
N PHE A 284 -9.73 -6.26 -13.75
CA PHE A 284 -8.57 -6.37 -12.88
C PHE A 284 -7.37 -7.00 -13.57
N LYS A 285 -7.57 -8.04 -14.39
CA LYS A 285 -6.50 -8.69 -15.18
C LYS A 285 -5.86 -7.71 -16.17
N GLU A 286 -6.67 -6.89 -16.83
CA GLU A 286 -6.16 -5.89 -17.77
C GLU A 286 -5.45 -4.72 -17.08
N HIS A 287 -6.03 -4.25 -15.96
CA HIS A 287 -5.63 -3.00 -15.31
C HIS A 287 -5.65 -3.09 -13.77
N PRO A 288 -4.78 -3.91 -13.15
CA PRO A 288 -4.83 -4.16 -11.71
C PRO A 288 -4.58 -2.87 -10.91
N GLY A 289 -3.58 -2.08 -11.29
CA GLY A 289 -3.25 -0.83 -10.60
C GLY A 289 -4.32 0.26 -10.69
N LEU A 290 -5.09 0.30 -11.80
CA LEU A 290 -6.18 1.27 -11.98
C LEU A 290 -7.39 0.90 -11.15
N LEU A 291 -7.80 -0.38 -11.17
CA LEU A 291 -8.95 -0.85 -10.41
C LEU A 291 -8.69 -0.67 -8.91
N ARG A 292 -7.48 -0.97 -8.42
CA ARG A 292 -7.12 -0.72 -7.02
C ARG A 292 -7.12 0.76 -6.62
N ARG A 293 -6.92 1.70 -7.56
CA ARG A 293 -6.98 3.14 -7.27
C ARG A 293 -8.38 3.73 -7.30
N GLN A 294 -9.24 3.18 -8.15
CA GLN A 294 -10.54 3.76 -8.49
C GLN A 294 -11.72 2.84 -8.11
N HIS A 295 -11.46 1.83 -7.28
CA HIS A 295 -12.46 0.90 -6.81
C HIS A 295 -13.61 1.65 -6.12
N LYS A 296 -14.82 1.13 -6.28
CA LYS A 296 -15.98 1.57 -5.50
C LYS A 296 -16.23 0.57 -4.38
N GLU A 297 -16.75 1.04 -3.25
CA GLU A 297 -17.15 0.16 -2.14
C GLU A 297 -18.14 -0.93 -2.58
N GLU A 298 -18.97 -0.66 -3.59
CA GLU A 298 -19.90 -1.62 -4.20
C GLU A 298 -19.19 -2.87 -4.75
N ASP A 299 -18.03 -2.69 -5.41
CA ASP A 299 -17.25 -3.78 -6.00
C ASP A 299 -16.75 -4.74 -4.91
N TYR A 300 -16.39 -4.22 -3.73
CA TYR A 300 -15.98 -5.02 -2.58
C TYR A 300 -17.14 -5.84 -2.03
N LYS A 301 -18.32 -5.23 -1.91
CA LYS A 301 -19.49 -5.91 -1.36
C LYS A 301 -19.88 -7.11 -2.22
N ILE A 302 -19.73 -7.01 -3.54
CA ILE A 302 -19.96 -8.11 -4.47
C ILE A 302 -18.98 -9.27 -4.22
N LEU A 303 -17.69 -8.98 -4.06
CA LEU A 303 -16.65 -9.99 -3.81
C LEU A 303 -16.75 -10.60 -2.40
N ILE A 304 -17.15 -9.81 -1.39
CA ILE A 304 -17.46 -10.31 -0.04
C ILE A 304 -18.70 -11.20 -0.06
N HIS A 305 -19.70 -10.87 -0.88
CA HIS A 305 -20.88 -11.71 -1.05
C HIS A 305 -20.52 -13.08 -1.68
N LEU A 306 -19.60 -13.09 -2.66
CA LEU A 306 -19.03 -14.32 -3.19
C LEU A 306 -18.33 -15.13 -2.09
N TYR A 307 -17.49 -14.48 -1.26
CA TYR A 307 -16.82 -15.12 -0.12
C TYR A 307 -17.82 -15.78 0.82
N LYS A 308 -18.88 -15.05 1.21
CA LYS A 308 -19.97 -15.56 2.06
C LYS A 308 -20.59 -16.83 1.48
N ALA A 309 -20.98 -16.79 0.21
CA ALA A 309 -21.65 -17.91 -0.46
C ALA A 309 -20.77 -19.17 -0.48
N CYS A 310 -19.50 -19.00 -0.85
CA CYS A 310 -18.51 -20.09 -0.82
C CYS A 310 -18.28 -20.61 0.61
N PHE A 311 -18.14 -19.72 1.60
CA PHE A 311 -17.91 -20.10 2.99
C PHE A 311 -19.06 -20.91 3.60
N ILE A 312 -20.32 -20.53 3.34
CA ILE A 312 -21.50 -21.27 3.83
C ILE A 312 -21.49 -22.71 3.30
N LYS A 313 -21.21 -22.89 2.01
CA LYS A 313 -21.13 -24.23 1.40
C LYS A 313 -19.92 -25.02 1.89
N PHE A 314 -18.77 -24.36 2.03
CA PHE A 314 -17.55 -24.94 2.62
C PHE A 314 -17.80 -25.47 4.04
N ARG A 315 -18.53 -24.71 4.85
CA ARG A 315 -18.90 -25.12 6.21
C ARG A 315 -19.84 -26.33 6.22
N ALA A 316 -20.77 -26.41 5.26
CA ALA A 316 -21.73 -27.52 5.16
C ALA A 316 -21.13 -28.81 4.58
N HIS A 317 -20.21 -28.71 3.60
CA HIS A 317 -19.68 -29.86 2.87
C HIS A 317 -18.15 -29.80 2.78
N ARG A 318 -17.44 -30.25 3.82
CA ARG A 318 -15.97 -30.22 3.87
C ARG A 318 -15.27 -31.24 2.96
N ALA A 319 -15.94 -32.32 2.57
CA ALA A 319 -15.31 -33.46 1.90
C ALA A 319 -15.09 -33.26 0.37
N SER A 320 -15.77 -32.30 -0.25
CA SER A 320 -15.79 -32.13 -1.72
C SER A 320 -15.63 -30.66 -2.11
N VAL A 321 -14.54 -30.03 -1.67
CA VAL A 321 -14.25 -28.62 -1.96
C VAL A 321 -13.20 -28.55 -3.08
N PRO A 322 -13.50 -27.91 -4.23
CA PRO A 322 -12.51 -27.69 -5.28
C PRO A 322 -11.29 -26.91 -4.77
N LYS A 323 -10.09 -27.25 -5.27
CA LYS A 323 -8.85 -26.57 -4.85
C LYS A 323 -8.85 -25.06 -5.07
N PRO A 324 -9.37 -24.52 -6.20
CA PRO A 324 -9.51 -23.07 -6.38
C PRO A 324 -10.36 -22.40 -5.29
N VAL A 325 -11.39 -23.07 -4.79
CA VAL A 325 -12.24 -22.56 -3.71
C VAL A 325 -11.49 -22.51 -2.38
N LEU A 326 -10.61 -23.49 -2.11
CA LEU A 326 -9.75 -23.45 -0.92
C LEU A 326 -8.78 -22.27 -0.98
N LEU A 327 -8.12 -22.05 -2.12
CA LEU A 327 -7.25 -20.89 -2.32
C LEU A 327 -8.04 -19.57 -2.22
N PHE A 328 -9.26 -19.51 -2.75
CA PHE A 328 -10.12 -18.34 -2.64
C PHE A 328 -10.44 -17.98 -1.17
N LEU A 329 -10.81 -18.98 -0.36
CA LEU A 329 -11.19 -18.76 1.04
C LEU A 329 -10.02 -18.30 1.93
N HIS A 330 -8.78 -18.64 1.57
CA HIS A 330 -7.58 -18.32 2.34
C HIS A 330 -6.78 -17.13 1.79
N TYR A 331 -6.81 -16.88 0.48
CA TYR A 331 -5.96 -15.87 -0.17
C TYR A 331 -6.72 -14.92 -1.13
N PHE A 332 -8.04 -15.01 -1.26
CA PHE A 332 -8.80 -14.28 -2.30
C PHE A 332 -8.24 -14.53 -3.72
N TYR A 333 -7.81 -15.76 -3.97
CA TYR A 333 -7.46 -16.27 -5.29
C TYR A 333 -8.71 -16.43 -6.16
N LEU A 334 -8.73 -15.84 -7.35
CA LEU A 334 -9.90 -15.87 -8.25
C LEU A 334 -9.61 -16.46 -9.63
N ASP A 335 -8.39 -16.33 -10.15
CA ASP A 335 -8.05 -16.68 -11.53
C ASP A 335 -6.61 -17.18 -11.60
N GLU A 336 -6.37 -18.21 -12.39
CA GLU A 336 -5.07 -18.84 -12.57
C GLU A 336 -4.06 -17.97 -13.33
N GLU A 337 -4.52 -17.06 -14.20
CA GLU A 337 -3.62 -16.21 -14.99
C GLU A 337 -3.00 -15.08 -14.16
N LEU A 338 -3.51 -14.83 -12.95
CA LEU A 338 -2.96 -13.86 -12.02
C LEU A 338 -1.70 -14.35 -11.30
N PHE A 339 -1.35 -15.63 -11.46
CA PHE A 339 -0.26 -16.29 -10.74
C PHE A 339 0.54 -17.25 -11.63
N PRO A 340 1.87 -17.32 -11.48
CA PRO A 340 2.66 -18.41 -12.05
C PRO A 340 2.25 -19.76 -11.47
N THR A 341 2.30 -20.82 -12.27
CA THR A 341 1.93 -22.20 -11.87
C THR A 341 2.66 -22.66 -10.61
N LYS A 342 3.93 -22.26 -10.47
CA LYS A 342 4.75 -22.57 -9.28
C LYS A 342 4.16 -21.97 -8.01
N ARG A 343 3.72 -20.70 -8.06
CA ARG A 343 3.14 -19.97 -6.91
C ARG A 343 1.85 -20.62 -6.43
N ILE A 344 0.99 -21.03 -7.37
CA ILE A 344 -0.29 -21.69 -7.05
C ILE A 344 -0.05 -22.94 -6.18
N LYS A 345 0.91 -23.78 -6.55
CA LYS A 345 1.27 -24.99 -5.79
C LYS A 345 1.86 -24.66 -4.41
N GLU A 346 2.69 -23.63 -4.32
CA GLU A 346 3.27 -23.19 -3.05
C GLU A 346 2.19 -22.67 -2.08
N LEU A 347 1.20 -21.93 -2.59
CA LEU A 347 0.06 -21.47 -1.80
C LEU A 347 -0.83 -22.64 -1.34
N GLU A 348 -1.08 -23.64 -2.19
CA GLU A 348 -1.82 -24.84 -1.81
C GLU A 348 -1.13 -25.58 -0.66
N ASN A 349 0.17 -25.84 -0.78
CA ASN A 349 0.95 -26.52 0.25
C ASN A 349 0.97 -25.72 1.56
N ALA A 350 1.04 -24.39 1.47
CA ALA A 350 1.05 -23.53 2.65
C ALA A 350 -0.20 -23.69 3.52
N ILE A 351 -1.39 -23.89 2.94
CA ILE A 351 -2.65 -24.07 3.70
C ILE A 351 -2.54 -25.22 4.70
N SER A 352 -1.93 -26.34 4.30
CA SER A 352 -1.74 -27.49 5.18
C SER A 352 -0.79 -27.17 6.35
N ASN A 353 0.26 -26.40 6.08
CA ASN A 353 1.21 -25.95 7.10
C ASN A 353 0.54 -24.98 8.10
N PHE A 354 -0.34 -24.09 7.62
CA PHE A 354 -1.13 -23.20 8.48
C PHE A 354 -1.98 -24.01 9.48
N GLN A 355 -2.73 -24.99 9.01
CA GLN A 355 -3.64 -25.78 9.86
C GLN A 355 -2.88 -26.60 10.92
N THR A 356 -1.76 -27.19 10.54
CA THR A 356 -0.91 -27.95 11.47
C THR A 356 -0.39 -27.03 12.57
N SER A 357 0.12 -25.85 12.20
CA SER A 357 0.70 -24.91 13.17
C SER A 357 -0.31 -24.41 14.21
N ILE A 358 -1.57 -24.17 13.85
CA ILE A 358 -2.56 -23.59 14.79
C ILE A 358 -2.91 -24.54 15.94
N SER A 359 -2.90 -25.85 15.68
CA SER A 359 -3.28 -26.87 16.67
C SER A 359 -2.33 -26.91 17.87
N ASP A 360 -1.06 -26.55 17.66
CA ASP A 360 -0.01 -26.63 18.68
C ASP A 360 0.15 -25.35 19.52
N LEU A 361 -0.53 -24.26 19.14
CA LEU A 361 -0.18 -22.90 19.59
C LEU A 361 -1.20 -22.23 20.53
N GLN A 362 -2.20 -22.96 21.04
CA GLN A 362 -3.18 -22.35 21.94
C GLN A 362 -2.52 -22.02 23.30
N TYR A 363 -2.23 -20.72 23.48
CA TYR A 363 -1.68 -20.08 24.70
C TYR A 363 -0.17 -20.27 24.95
N ALA A 364 0.66 -19.94 23.94
CA ALA A 364 2.10 -19.70 24.14
C ALA A 364 2.37 -18.53 25.13
N GLU A 365 3.62 -18.38 25.59
CA GLU A 365 4.04 -17.31 26.52
C GLU A 365 3.61 -15.91 26.07
N ALA A 366 3.51 -15.70 24.75
CA ALA A 366 3.05 -14.46 24.14
C ALA A 366 1.55 -14.14 24.32
N LYS A 367 0.72 -14.98 24.95
CA LYS A 367 -0.72 -14.71 25.21
C LYS A 367 -1.53 -14.31 23.96
N LEU A 368 -1.06 -14.74 22.78
CA LEU A 368 -1.73 -14.55 21.49
C LEU A 368 -2.43 -15.85 21.08
N SER A 369 -3.61 -15.75 20.47
CA SER A 369 -4.24 -16.87 19.79
C SER A 369 -4.43 -16.53 18.31
N ILE A 370 -4.01 -17.42 17.40
CA ILE A 370 -4.01 -17.14 15.96
C ILE A 370 -5.12 -17.92 15.27
N HIS A 371 -5.91 -17.24 14.45
CA HIS A 371 -7.06 -17.80 13.72
C HIS A 371 -6.96 -17.47 12.23
N LEU A 372 -7.17 -18.47 11.37
CA LEU A 372 -7.51 -18.20 9.97
C LEU A 372 -8.94 -17.66 9.92
N LEU A 373 -9.25 -16.85 8.91
CA LEU A 373 -10.60 -16.27 8.79
C LEU A 373 -11.71 -17.34 8.77
N PRO A 374 -11.64 -18.45 8.00
CA PRO A 374 -12.69 -19.47 8.03
C PRO A 374 -12.91 -20.08 9.43
N ASP A 375 -11.83 -20.27 10.20
CA ASP A 375 -11.90 -20.81 11.56
C ASP A 375 -12.48 -19.79 12.53
N TRP A 376 -12.07 -18.52 12.40
CA TRP A 376 -12.65 -17.41 13.16
C TRP A 376 -14.16 -17.32 12.95
N LEU A 377 -14.62 -17.31 11.70
CA LEU A 377 -16.05 -17.28 11.37
C LEU A 377 -16.79 -18.49 11.95
N ASN A 378 -16.19 -19.67 11.96
CA ASN A 378 -16.76 -20.84 12.62
C ASN A 378 -16.89 -20.66 14.14
N LEU A 379 -15.93 -20.04 14.82
CA LEU A 379 -16.00 -19.74 16.25
C LEU A 379 -17.12 -18.75 16.59
N ILE A 380 -17.32 -17.74 15.72
CA ILE A 380 -18.40 -16.76 15.84
C ILE A 380 -19.77 -17.43 15.66
N LEU A 381 -19.93 -18.22 14.60
CA LEU A 381 -21.18 -18.93 14.32
C LEU A 381 -21.49 -20.04 15.34
N ALA A 382 -20.48 -20.56 16.03
CA ALA A 382 -20.65 -21.50 17.14
C ALA A 382 -20.93 -20.81 18.49
N GLY A 383 -20.94 -19.47 18.54
CA GLY A 383 -21.14 -18.70 19.77
C GLY A 383 -19.96 -18.76 20.76
N LYS A 384 -18.81 -19.33 20.36
CA LYS A 384 -17.59 -19.41 21.20
C LYS A 384 -16.87 -18.06 21.31
N LYS A 385 -16.98 -17.25 20.26
CA LYS A 385 -16.46 -15.88 20.19
C LYS A 385 -17.60 -14.95 19.76
N LYS A 386 -17.52 -13.68 20.14
CA LYS A 386 -18.52 -12.66 19.81
C LYS A 386 -18.15 -11.89 18.53
N PRO A 387 -19.11 -11.41 17.72
CA PRO A 387 -18.81 -10.60 16.54
C PRO A 387 -18.08 -9.30 16.91
N SER A 388 -17.38 -8.74 15.94
CA SER A 388 -16.66 -7.48 16.01
C SER A 388 -17.65 -6.31 16.17
N LYS A 389 -17.29 -5.30 16.96
CA LYS A 389 -17.95 -3.97 16.94
C LYS A 389 -17.81 -3.32 15.56
N ASN A 390 -18.79 -2.50 15.17
CA ASN A 390 -18.73 -1.69 13.95
C ASN A 390 -17.81 -0.47 14.11
N GLN A 391 -17.69 0.37 13.07
CA GLN A 391 -16.89 1.59 13.09
C GLN A 391 -17.28 2.58 14.22
N LEU A 392 -18.54 2.56 14.65
CA LEU A 392 -19.05 3.40 15.74
C LEU A 392 -18.80 2.80 17.13
N GLY A 393 -18.12 1.65 17.21
CA GLY A 393 -17.86 0.93 18.46
C GLY A 393 -19.07 0.20 19.02
N GLN A 394 -20.14 0.03 18.24
CA GLN A 394 -21.37 -0.65 18.66
C GLN A 394 -21.30 -2.15 18.33
N SER A 395 -21.79 -2.97 19.24
CA SER A 395 -21.99 -4.41 19.00
C SER A 395 -23.24 -4.67 18.14
N TYR A 396 -23.26 -5.82 17.46
CA TYR A 396 -24.42 -6.26 16.68
C TYR A 396 -25.72 -6.24 17.50
N GLU A 397 -25.67 -6.72 18.76
CA GLU A 397 -26.82 -6.72 19.65
C GLU A 397 -27.30 -5.31 20.02
N GLN A 398 -26.37 -4.36 20.23
CA GLN A 398 -26.72 -2.97 20.52
C GLN A 398 -27.42 -2.31 19.35
N VAL A 399 -26.94 -2.54 18.12
CA VAL A 399 -27.58 -2.01 16.90
C VAL A 399 -28.97 -2.61 16.73
N LYS A 400 -29.10 -3.94 16.82
CA LYS A 400 -30.40 -4.61 16.71
C LYS A 400 -31.39 -4.15 17.78
N LYS A 401 -30.94 -3.99 19.04
CA LYS A 401 -31.76 -3.40 20.12
C LYS A 401 -32.17 -1.96 19.84
N SER A 402 -31.32 -1.16 19.17
CA SER A 402 -31.67 0.21 18.79
C SER A 402 -32.70 0.27 17.66
N GLU A 403 -32.59 -0.60 16.66
CA GLU A 403 -33.55 -0.74 15.56
C GLU A 403 -34.91 -1.22 16.08
N LEU A 404 -34.92 -2.18 17.00
CA LEU A 404 -36.14 -2.68 17.65
C LEU A 404 -36.79 -1.62 18.57
N ARG A 405 -36.01 -0.76 19.23
CA ARG A 405 -36.58 0.35 20.01
C ARG A 405 -37.23 1.42 19.14
N TRP A 406 -36.80 1.55 17.89
CA TRP A 406 -37.41 2.46 16.90
C TRP A 406 -38.66 1.84 16.26
N ASN A 407 -38.67 0.52 16.05
CA ASN A 407 -39.80 -0.23 15.51
C ASN A 407 -40.65 -0.79 16.65
N GLN A 408 -41.67 -0.04 17.11
CA GLN A 408 -42.63 -0.58 18.08
C GLN A 408 -43.27 -1.87 17.52
N THR A 409 -43.23 -2.93 18.33
CA THR A 409 -43.69 -4.34 18.12
C THR A 409 -42.80 -5.27 17.28
N LEU A 410 -42.07 -6.18 17.95
CA LEU A 410 -42.31 -7.64 17.94
C LEU A 410 -41.30 -8.39 18.84
N GLU A 411 -41.78 -9.51 19.39
CA GLU A 411 -41.25 -10.31 20.49
C GLU A 411 -39.85 -10.92 20.30
N GLU A 412 -39.23 -11.23 21.44
CA GLU A 412 -37.89 -11.75 21.66
C GLU A 412 -37.63 -13.19 21.18
N GLU A 413 -38.49 -13.80 20.35
CA GLU A 413 -38.41 -15.24 20.05
C GLU A 413 -37.61 -15.64 18.79
N ASN A 414 -37.14 -14.71 17.96
CA ASN A 414 -36.43 -15.06 16.69
C ASN A 414 -34.90 -14.95 16.73
N LEU A 415 -34.28 -14.88 17.90
CA LEU A 415 -32.81 -14.75 18.06
C LEU A 415 -32.02 -16.07 17.88
N GLN A 416 -32.69 -17.19 17.60
CA GLN A 416 -32.07 -18.51 17.36
C GLN A 416 -32.36 -19.09 15.96
N SER A 417 -32.90 -18.28 15.03
CA SER A 417 -33.24 -18.72 13.67
C SER A 417 -32.02 -18.76 12.75
N LYS A 418 -32.08 -19.54 11.66
CA LYS A 418 -31.04 -19.57 10.61
C LYS A 418 -30.73 -18.16 10.05
N GLU A 419 -31.72 -17.27 10.07
CA GLU A 419 -31.59 -15.88 9.62
C GLU A 419 -30.66 -15.08 10.53
N TYR A 420 -30.72 -15.29 11.85
CA TYR A 420 -29.83 -14.64 12.81
C TYR A 420 -28.36 -14.97 12.53
N LEU A 421 -28.04 -16.25 12.31
CA LEU A 421 -26.68 -16.68 11.98
C LEU A 421 -26.19 -16.09 10.65
N SER A 422 -27.08 -15.98 9.65
CA SER A 422 -26.75 -15.31 8.39
C SER A 422 -26.44 -13.83 8.60
N HIS A 423 -27.24 -13.11 9.40
CA HIS A 423 -27.02 -11.70 9.67
C HIS A 423 -25.74 -11.44 10.48
N ILE A 424 -25.41 -12.31 11.44
CA ILE A 424 -24.12 -12.24 12.15
C ILE A 424 -22.95 -12.43 11.18
N LEU A 425 -23.07 -13.39 10.25
CA LEU A 425 -22.04 -13.62 9.26
C LEU A 425 -21.85 -12.40 8.35
N ASP A 426 -22.95 -11.81 7.87
CA ASP A 426 -22.90 -10.57 7.09
C ASP A 426 -22.19 -9.45 7.85
N TRP A 427 -22.59 -9.27 9.12
CA TRP A 427 -21.99 -8.28 10.00
C TRP A 427 -20.48 -8.50 10.21
N GLU A 428 -20.05 -9.74 10.48
CA GLU A 428 -18.64 -10.02 10.73
C GLU A 428 -17.80 -9.88 9.45
N LEU A 429 -18.31 -10.34 8.31
CA LEU A 429 -17.62 -10.22 7.03
C LEU A 429 -17.50 -8.75 6.61
N GLU A 430 -18.55 -7.94 6.73
CA GLU A 430 -18.47 -6.52 6.39
C GLU A 430 -17.46 -5.78 7.29
N ASN A 431 -17.45 -6.07 8.59
CA ASN A 431 -16.51 -5.46 9.51
C ASN A 431 -15.06 -5.93 9.27
N LEU A 432 -14.80 -7.23 9.16
CA LEU A 432 -13.43 -7.74 9.01
C LEU A 432 -12.88 -7.59 7.60
N LEU A 433 -13.65 -7.94 6.57
CA LEU A 433 -13.14 -7.98 5.21
C LEU A 433 -13.10 -6.59 4.56
N SER A 434 -14.19 -5.81 4.66
CA SER A 434 -14.22 -4.48 4.04
C SER A 434 -13.29 -3.51 4.77
N HIS A 435 -13.51 -3.35 6.07
CA HIS A 435 -12.79 -2.35 6.86
C HIS A 435 -11.40 -2.83 7.28
N GLY A 436 -11.27 -4.12 7.62
CA GLY A 436 -9.97 -4.70 7.98
C GLY A 436 -8.97 -4.62 6.83
N LEU A 437 -9.41 -4.82 5.57
CA LEU A 437 -8.56 -4.66 4.37
C LEU A 437 -7.95 -3.25 4.27
N THR A 438 -8.77 -2.22 4.47
CA THR A 438 -8.27 -0.83 4.50
C THR A 438 -7.32 -0.61 5.67
N GLY A 439 -7.57 -1.27 6.80
CA GLY A 439 -6.73 -1.23 7.99
C GLY A 439 -5.32 -1.79 7.76
N ILE A 440 -5.19 -2.97 7.17
CA ILE A 440 -3.91 -3.70 6.96
C ILE A 440 -3.07 -3.16 5.78
N SER A 441 -3.64 -2.25 4.99
CA SER A 441 -3.02 -1.70 3.78
C SER A 441 -2.80 -0.19 3.91
N LEU A 442 -1.54 0.23 4.00
CA LEU A 442 -1.16 1.66 4.11
C LEU A 442 -1.38 2.47 2.83
N SER A 443 -1.55 1.80 1.69
CA SER A 443 -1.74 2.47 0.40
C SER A 443 -3.03 1.99 -0.26
N PRO A 444 -3.90 2.90 -0.72
CA PRO A 444 -5.12 2.52 -1.45
C PRO A 444 -4.84 1.60 -2.64
N ASN A 445 -3.65 1.72 -3.26
CA ASN A 445 -3.18 0.88 -4.35
C ASN A 445 -3.03 -0.61 -3.99
N LEU A 446 -3.02 -1.00 -2.71
CA LEU A 446 -2.87 -2.38 -2.25
C LEU A 446 -4.17 -2.91 -1.63
N SER A 447 -5.09 -2.03 -1.23
CA SER A 447 -6.37 -2.39 -0.62
C SER A 447 -7.35 -2.84 -1.71
N TYR A 448 -7.34 -4.11 -2.13
CA TYR A 448 -8.38 -4.67 -3.00
C TYR A 448 -8.50 -6.19 -2.81
N PRO A 449 -9.71 -6.78 -2.83
CA PRO A 449 -9.94 -8.17 -2.44
C PRO A 449 -9.77 -9.10 -3.65
N ILE A 450 -8.67 -8.93 -4.38
CA ILE A 450 -8.20 -9.87 -5.40
C ILE A 450 -6.69 -9.99 -5.22
N SER A 451 -6.22 -11.21 -4.97
CA SER A 451 -4.79 -11.47 -4.89
C SER A 451 -4.19 -11.73 -6.26
N ALA A 452 -2.94 -11.28 -6.44
CA ALA A 452 -2.17 -11.46 -7.66
C ALA A 452 -0.67 -11.52 -7.32
N GLU A 453 0.12 -12.03 -8.27
CA GLU A 453 1.57 -12.23 -8.12
C GLU A 453 2.32 -10.96 -7.73
N ASP A 454 1.79 -9.79 -8.08
CA ASP A 454 2.42 -8.50 -7.83
C ASP A 454 2.52 -8.10 -6.36
N GLN A 455 1.72 -8.72 -5.52
CA GLN A 455 1.72 -8.54 -4.08
C GLN A 455 2.87 -9.28 -3.40
N PHE A 456 3.55 -10.19 -4.11
CA PHE A 456 4.66 -10.98 -3.59
C PHE A 456 6.01 -10.33 -3.86
N TYR A 457 6.92 -10.45 -2.90
CA TYR A 457 8.29 -9.91 -2.97
C TYR A 457 9.29 -11.02 -2.70
N GLY A 458 9.67 -11.74 -3.75
CA GLY A 458 10.59 -12.86 -3.65
C GLY A 458 9.84 -14.18 -3.43
N LEU A 459 10.39 -15.01 -2.54
CA LEU A 459 9.89 -16.36 -2.27
C LEU A 459 8.56 -16.33 -1.51
N THR A 460 7.68 -17.30 -1.79
CA THR A 460 6.35 -17.37 -1.17
C THR A 460 6.41 -17.45 0.34
N GLU A 461 7.31 -18.27 0.88
CA GLU A 461 7.42 -18.50 2.32
C GLU A 461 7.74 -17.22 3.11
N ASP A 462 8.58 -16.35 2.55
CA ASP A 462 8.97 -15.08 3.18
C ASP A 462 7.82 -14.06 3.22
N ASN A 463 6.89 -14.16 2.26
CA ASN A 463 5.73 -13.30 2.17
C ASN A 463 4.52 -13.85 2.95
N LEU A 464 4.54 -15.07 3.47
CA LEU A 464 3.38 -15.64 4.15
C LEU A 464 3.44 -15.49 5.66
N ALA A 465 2.29 -15.13 6.25
CA ALA A 465 2.15 -14.85 7.68
C ALA A 465 1.93 -16.13 8.51
N PHE A 466 2.87 -17.06 8.50
CA PHE A 466 2.73 -18.32 9.24
C PHE A 466 2.54 -18.11 10.77
N PRO A 467 1.57 -18.79 11.42
CA PRO A 467 1.28 -18.65 12.84
C PRO A 467 2.50 -18.84 13.75
N ASN A 468 3.29 -19.89 13.52
CA ASN A 468 4.53 -20.16 14.25
C ASN A 468 5.50 -18.99 14.18
N ASN A 469 5.63 -18.37 13.00
CA ASN A 469 6.53 -17.25 12.79
C ASN A 469 6.02 -16.01 13.53
N ILE A 470 4.71 -15.72 13.50
CA ILE A 470 4.11 -14.60 14.25
C ILE A 470 4.39 -14.74 15.74
N ILE A 471 4.13 -15.92 16.32
CA ILE A 471 4.35 -16.18 17.75
C ILE A 471 5.83 -16.07 18.10
N THR A 472 6.71 -16.69 17.31
CA THR A 472 8.16 -16.60 17.53
C THR A 472 8.65 -15.15 17.53
N GLN A 473 8.14 -14.29 16.64
CA GLN A 473 8.49 -12.87 16.64
C GLN A 473 7.88 -12.15 17.86
N ALA A 474 6.65 -12.47 18.25
CA ALA A 474 6.01 -11.89 19.43
C ALA A 474 6.77 -12.24 20.73
N GLU A 475 7.26 -13.48 20.86
CA GLU A 475 8.09 -13.92 21.98
C GLU A 475 9.44 -13.19 22.03
N LYS A 476 10.04 -12.88 20.88
CA LYS A 476 11.25 -12.03 20.83
C LYS A 476 10.96 -10.63 21.37
N VAL A 477 9.82 -10.04 21.01
CA VAL A 477 9.41 -8.74 21.55
C VAL A 477 9.15 -8.85 23.07
N LEU A 478 8.46 -9.90 23.52
CA LEU A 478 8.19 -10.16 24.94
C LEU A 478 9.47 -10.31 25.78
N LYS A 479 10.52 -10.93 25.23
CA LYS A 479 11.83 -11.03 25.90
C LYS A 479 12.45 -9.66 26.16
N THR A 480 12.24 -8.70 25.26
CA THR A 480 12.73 -7.32 25.40
C THR A 480 11.77 -6.45 26.22
N ASP A 481 10.47 -6.68 26.12
CA ASP A 481 9.40 -6.01 26.90
C ASP A 481 8.58 -7.03 27.70
N PRO A 482 9.05 -7.47 28.89
CA PRO A 482 8.31 -8.41 29.74
C PRO A 482 6.94 -7.89 30.20
N GLY A 483 6.73 -6.56 30.16
CA GLY A 483 5.47 -5.91 30.50
C GLY A 483 4.46 -5.87 29.35
N LEU A 484 4.78 -6.41 28.17
CA LEU A 484 3.95 -6.27 26.97
C LEU A 484 2.49 -6.73 27.20
N PHE A 485 2.26 -7.84 27.90
CA PHE A 485 0.92 -8.41 28.14
C PHE A 485 0.40 -8.23 29.57
N ILE A 486 1.04 -7.36 30.37
CA ILE A 486 0.66 -7.14 31.77
C ILE A 486 0.48 -5.63 32.01
N ARG A 487 -0.62 -5.24 32.63
CA ARG A 487 -0.90 -3.85 33.02
C ARG A 487 -1.05 -3.75 34.53
N GLN A 488 -0.44 -2.72 35.12
CA GLN A 488 -0.62 -2.43 36.54
C GLN A 488 -1.93 -1.65 36.73
N LEU A 489 -2.80 -2.14 37.60
CA LEU A 489 -3.95 -1.37 38.07
C LEU A 489 -3.48 -0.48 39.22
N ASN A 490 -3.68 0.82 39.07
CA ASN A 490 -3.59 1.73 40.19
C ASN A 490 -4.95 1.73 40.87
N ASP A 491 -5.13 0.88 41.87
CA ASP A 491 -6.30 0.98 42.74
C ASP A 491 -6.28 2.37 43.41
N SER A 492 -7.43 3.04 43.44
CA SER A 492 -7.57 4.23 44.27
C SER A 492 -7.20 3.83 45.71
N PRO A 493 -6.47 4.69 46.46
CA PRO A 493 -6.06 4.34 47.81
C PRO A 493 -7.31 4.26 48.70
N SER A 494 -7.92 3.09 48.79
CA SER A 494 -8.71 2.74 49.96
C SER A 494 -7.71 2.63 51.11
N SER A 495 -8.00 3.34 52.20
CA SER A 495 -7.05 3.77 53.23
C SER A 495 -6.35 2.67 54.05
N ASN A 496 -6.47 1.39 53.67
CA ASN A 496 -6.00 0.26 54.48
C ASN A 496 -5.37 -0.89 53.65
N GLN A 497 -4.55 -0.60 52.65
CA GLN A 497 -3.74 -1.66 52.00
C GLN A 497 -2.28 -1.24 51.82
N SER A 498 -1.39 -2.16 52.16
CA SER A 498 0.06 -2.06 51.99
C SER A 498 0.44 -1.76 50.53
N PRO A 499 1.48 -0.95 50.28
CA PRO A 499 1.84 -0.40 48.96
C PRO A 499 2.33 -1.42 47.91
N ASP A 500 2.36 -2.72 48.24
CA ASP A 500 3.01 -3.76 47.43
C ASP A 500 2.03 -4.59 46.57
N ASN A 501 0.72 -4.38 46.70
CA ASN A 501 -0.30 -5.11 45.92
C ASN A 501 -0.94 -4.21 44.86
N SER A 502 -0.17 -3.79 43.85
CA SER A 502 -0.80 -3.34 42.59
C SER A 502 -1.37 -4.57 41.88
N SER A 503 -2.69 -4.64 41.75
CA SER A 503 -3.36 -5.72 41.03
C SER A 503 -2.87 -5.73 39.58
N LYS A 504 -2.17 -6.78 39.16
CA LYS A 504 -1.70 -6.93 37.77
C LYS A 504 -2.83 -7.53 36.93
N ARG A 505 -3.15 -6.90 35.80
CA ARG A 505 -4.11 -7.41 34.82
C ARG A 505 -3.37 -7.99 33.63
N GLU A 506 -3.70 -9.23 33.28
CA GLU A 506 -3.22 -9.87 32.07
C GLU A 506 -4.07 -9.47 30.86
N MET A 507 -3.39 -9.30 29.73
CA MET A 507 -3.98 -8.91 28.46
C MET A 507 -3.73 -10.02 27.43
N TYR A 508 -4.75 -10.36 26.66
CA TYR A 508 -4.73 -11.40 25.63
C TYR A 508 -5.20 -10.80 24.31
N ALA A 509 -4.74 -11.36 23.19
CA ALA A 509 -5.22 -10.94 21.88
C ALA A 509 -5.55 -12.12 20.96
N ASP A 510 -6.70 -12.04 20.30
CA ASP A 510 -7.05 -12.90 19.16
C ASP A 510 -6.50 -12.25 17.88
N CYS A 511 -5.54 -12.92 17.23
CA CYS A 511 -4.94 -12.53 15.96
C CYS A 511 -5.68 -13.23 14.82
N ILE A 512 -6.35 -12.46 13.95
CA ILE A 512 -7.09 -12.99 12.82
C ILE A 512 -6.30 -12.72 11.54
N LEU A 513 -6.01 -13.78 10.79
CA LEU A 513 -5.34 -13.69 9.50
C LEU A 513 -6.39 -13.43 8.42
N LEU A 514 -6.37 -12.22 7.87
CA LEU A 514 -7.22 -11.83 6.75
C LEU A 514 -6.66 -12.39 5.44
N PRO A 515 -7.52 -12.87 4.53
CA PRO A 515 -7.13 -13.52 3.29
C PRO A 515 -6.62 -12.55 2.20
N TYR A 516 -5.94 -11.48 2.60
CA TYR A 516 -5.49 -10.40 1.74
C TYR A 516 -3.99 -10.17 1.86
N ALA A 517 -3.47 -9.47 0.85
CA ALA A 517 -2.18 -8.81 0.95
C ALA A 517 -2.28 -7.50 1.73
N GLY A 518 -1.27 -7.24 2.55
CA GLY A 518 -1.15 -6.01 3.31
C GLY A 518 0.28 -5.76 3.76
N ASN A 519 0.58 -4.54 4.14
CA ASN A 519 1.92 -4.11 4.52
C ASN A 519 2.05 -3.79 6.02
N ARG A 520 0.95 -3.86 6.77
CA ARG A 520 0.97 -3.81 8.22
C ARG A 520 -0.10 -4.70 8.81
N GLY A 521 0.06 -5.07 10.07
CA GLY A 521 -1.07 -5.49 10.89
C GLY A 521 -1.60 -4.28 11.65
N ILE A 522 -2.74 -4.46 12.30
CA ILE A 522 -3.35 -3.42 13.12
C ILE A 522 -3.94 -4.00 14.40
N LEU A 523 -3.94 -3.20 15.47
CA LEU A 523 -4.85 -3.46 16.57
C LEU A 523 -6.26 -3.06 16.13
N TRP A 524 -7.12 -4.06 15.95
CA TRP A 524 -8.48 -3.87 15.47
C TRP A 524 -9.43 -3.45 16.58
N GLN A 525 -9.38 -4.14 17.72
CA GLN A 525 -10.19 -3.83 18.89
C GLN A 525 -9.33 -3.92 20.13
N ASP A 526 -9.31 -2.85 20.90
CA ASP A 526 -8.64 -2.74 22.20
C ASP A 526 -9.41 -3.46 23.32
N SER A 527 -10.70 -3.74 23.10
CA SER A 527 -11.58 -4.39 24.05
C SER A 527 -12.69 -5.18 23.36
N VAL A 528 -12.89 -6.42 23.79
CA VAL A 528 -14.07 -7.21 23.46
C VAL A 528 -15.13 -6.91 24.51
N GLU A 529 -16.19 -6.19 24.10
CA GLU A 529 -17.25 -5.68 24.99
C GLU A 529 -16.72 -4.78 26.12
N ASP A 530 -17.11 -5.06 27.36
CA ASP A 530 -16.65 -4.41 28.60
C ASP A 530 -15.39 -5.08 29.17
N ASN A 531 -14.94 -6.19 28.57
CA ASN A 531 -13.74 -6.88 28.99
C ASN A 531 -12.49 -6.28 28.34
N LEU A 532 -11.84 -5.38 29.09
CA LEU A 532 -10.60 -4.73 28.68
C LEU A 532 -9.42 -5.68 28.54
N SER A 533 -9.48 -6.93 29.03
CA SER A 533 -8.36 -7.89 28.95
C SER A 533 -8.23 -8.58 27.60
N TYR A 534 -9.26 -8.56 26.75
CA TYR A 534 -9.21 -9.24 25.45
C TYR A 534 -9.26 -8.24 24.30
N CYS A 535 -8.27 -8.33 23.43
CA CYS A 535 -8.13 -7.49 22.24
C CYS A 535 -8.22 -8.33 20.96
N ARG A 536 -8.34 -7.67 19.81
CA ARG A 536 -8.25 -8.29 18.49
C ARG A 536 -7.20 -7.60 17.64
N ILE A 537 -6.40 -8.40 16.98
CA ILE A 537 -5.34 -7.95 16.07
C ILE A 537 -5.65 -8.54 14.70
N LEU A 538 -5.45 -7.77 13.64
CA LEU A 538 -5.57 -8.24 12.26
C LEU A 538 -4.18 -8.27 11.63
N PHE A 539 -3.88 -9.37 10.95
CA PHE A 539 -2.73 -9.49 10.08
C PHE A 539 -3.18 -9.86 8.67
N PRO A 540 -2.51 -9.33 7.63
CA PRO A 540 -2.66 -9.86 6.28
C PRO A 540 -2.01 -11.25 6.19
N MET A 541 -2.59 -12.16 5.41
CA MET A 541 -1.99 -13.46 5.16
C MET A 541 -0.79 -13.37 4.21
N ILE A 542 -0.81 -12.39 3.29
CA ILE A 542 0.29 -12.07 2.38
C ILE A 542 0.92 -10.74 2.81
N LEU A 543 2.21 -10.78 3.14
CA LEU A 543 2.98 -9.69 3.72
C LEU A 543 3.73 -8.91 2.64
N GLY A 544 3.47 -7.60 2.56
CA GLY A 544 4.22 -6.66 1.73
C GLY A 544 5.42 -6.01 2.44
N GLU A 545 5.63 -6.29 3.73
CA GLU A 545 6.76 -5.81 4.53
C GLU A 545 7.29 -6.98 5.40
N LYS A 546 8.49 -6.87 5.95
CA LYS A 546 9.09 -7.93 6.79
C LYS A 546 8.21 -8.23 8.01
N LEU A 547 7.91 -9.51 8.24
CA LEU A 547 7.07 -9.96 9.35
C LEU A 547 7.52 -9.41 10.71
N THR A 548 8.83 -9.44 10.99
CA THR A 548 9.40 -8.91 12.25
C THR A 548 9.00 -7.46 12.49
N LEU A 549 9.05 -6.62 11.46
CA LEU A 549 8.68 -5.21 11.60
C LEU A 549 7.16 -5.05 11.80
N ILE A 550 6.36 -5.83 11.08
CA ILE A 550 4.90 -5.82 11.18
C ILE A 550 4.46 -6.21 12.59
N VAL A 551 4.95 -7.34 13.11
CA VAL A 551 4.60 -7.84 14.46
C VAL A 551 5.00 -6.84 15.54
N THR A 552 6.24 -6.31 15.50
CA THR A 552 6.69 -5.36 16.52
C THR A 552 5.90 -4.05 16.50
N LYS A 553 5.58 -3.49 15.33
CA LYS A 553 4.73 -2.29 15.23
C LYS A 553 3.35 -2.54 15.86
N VAL A 554 2.71 -3.65 15.51
CA VAL A 554 1.38 -4.02 16.02
C VAL A 554 1.39 -4.25 17.53
N LEU A 555 2.43 -4.88 18.06
CA LEU A 555 2.59 -5.04 19.50
C LEU A 555 2.85 -3.71 20.21
N GLY A 556 3.50 -2.75 19.54
CA GLY A 556 3.57 -1.36 19.98
C GLY A 556 2.19 -0.68 20.04
N GLU A 557 1.36 -0.86 19.00
CA GLU A 557 -0.03 -0.37 19.02
C GLU A 557 -0.84 -1.02 20.15
N PHE A 558 -0.71 -2.33 20.33
CA PHE A 558 -1.32 -3.07 21.44
C PHE A 558 -0.85 -2.51 22.77
N ARG A 559 0.45 -2.29 22.96
CA ARG A 559 1.02 -1.72 24.19
C ARG A 559 0.46 -0.34 24.52
N TRP A 560 0.32 0.51 23.50
CA TRP A 560 -0.24 1.86 23.61
C TRP A 560 -1.73 1.85 23.96
N GLU A 561 -2.54 1.18 23.15
CA GLU A 561 -4.00 1.25 23.22
C GLU A 561 -4.54 0.57 24.47
N THR A 562 -3.97 -0.56 24.88
CA THR A 562 -4.41 -1.24 26.11
C THR A 562 -4.13 -0.42 27.37
N GLU A 563 -3.00 0.29 27.44
CA GLU A 563 -2.72 1.21 28.54
C GLU A 563 -3.67 2.43 28.48
N ARG A 564 -3.91 2.97 27.28
CA ARG A 564 -4.83 4.09 27.05
C ARG A 564 -6.24 3.77 27.52
N SER A 565 -6.76 2.60 27.12
CA SER A 565 -8.13 2.17 27.43
C SER A 565 -8.29 1.78 28.88
N LEU A 566 -7.27 1.19 29.51
CA LEU A 566 -7.27 0.90 30.95
C LEU A 566 -7.37 2.19 31.80
N ARG A 567 -6.70 3.27 31.37
CA ARG A 567 -6.70 4.56 32.08
C ARG A 567 -7.94 5.42 31.82
N GLY A 568 -8.75 5.07 30.81
CA GLY A 568 -9.95 5.82 30.45
C GLY A 568 -9.64 7.30 30.20
N HIS A 569 -10.47 8.21 30.70
CA HIS A 569 -10.33 9.66 30.47
C HIS A 569 -9.00 10.28 30.97
N LYS A 570 -8.33 9.63 31.92
CA LYS A 570 -7.11 10.14 32.57
C LYS A 570 -5.81 9.77 31.83
N TRP A 571 -5.89 9.15 30.65
CA TRP A 571 -4.71 8.67 29.92
C TRP A 571 -3.68 9.77 29.55
N LYS A 572 -4.12 11.04 29.52
CA LYS A 572 -3.28 12.23 29.25
C LYS A 572 -2.72 12.88 30.51
N GLU A 573 -3.22 12.53 31.69
CA GLU A 573 -2.81 13.17 32.94
C GLU A 573 -1.37 12.78 33.27
N SER A 574 -0.53 13.77 33.61
CA SER A 574 0.88 13.55 33.94
C SER A 574 1.06 12.76 35.24
N ILE A 575 0.04 12.71 36.09
CA ILE A 575 0.09 12.06 37.41
C ILE A 575 -1.09 11.07 37.51
N PRO A 576 -0.83 9.77 37.74
CA PRO A 576 0.46 9.12 37.78
C PRO A 576 1.09 8.98 36.39
N ALA A 577 2.42 9.02 36.33
CA ALA A 577 3.16 8.88 35.07
C ALA A 577 2.82 7.57 34.33
N SER A 578 2.65 7.63 33.01
CA SER A 578 2.52 6.49 32.11
C SER A 578 3.37 6.66 30.89
N ILE A 579 3.61 5.53 30.21
CA ILE A 579 4.03 5.53 28.82
C ILE A 579 3.13 6.39 27.92
N THR A 580 1.79 6.32 28.08
CA THR A 580 0.84 7.12 27.31
C THR A 580 0.89 8.61 27.64
N SER A 581 0.89 8.98 28.92
CA SER A 581 0.89 10.40 29.32
C SER A 581 2.21 11.11 29.05
N GLU A 582 3.35 10.46 29.33
CA GLU A 582 4.67 11.03 29.05
C GLU A 582 4.92 11.17 27.55
N TYR A 583 4.57 10.16 26.77
CA TYR A 583 4.74 10.22 25.32
C TYR A 583 3.78 11.21 24.66
N PHE A 584 2.54 11.33 25.17
CA PHE A 584 1.60 12.39 24.76
C PHE A 584 2.20 13.78 24.99
N ASN A 585 2.71 14.04 26.20
CA ASN A 585 3.36 15.30 26.54
C ASN A 585 4.59 15.57 25.63
N TYR A 586 5.39 14.55 25.34
CA TYR A 586 6.51 14.65 24.42
C TYR A 586 6.08 15.10 23.01
N ILE A 587 5.07 14.45 22.42
CA ILE A 587 4.57 14.79 21.07
C ILE A 587 3.85 16.14 21.04
N GLU A 588 3.24 16.58 22.13
CA GLU A 588 2.63 17.92 22.19
C GLU A 588 3.68 19.03 22.29
N ASN A 589 4.77 18.79 23.03
CA ASN A 589 5.73 19.84 23.41
C ASN A 589 7.11 19.76 22.73
N PHE A 590 7.37 18.80 21.82
CA PHE A 590 8.69 18.61 21.20
C PHE A 590 9.23 19.88 20.51
N ARG A 591 8.38 20.72 19.92
CA ARG A 591 8.81 21.96 19.25
C ARG A 591 9.44 22.96 20.22
N ARG A 592 8.91 23.06 21.45
CA ARG A 592 9.36 23.97 22.51
C ARG A 592 10.45 23.35 23.38
N ASN A 593 10.70 22.04 23.27
CA ASN A 593 11.63 21.34 24.15
C ASN A 593 13.09 21.78 23.89
N PRO A 594 13.83 22.26 24.90
CA PRO A 594 15.23 22.67 24.75
C PRO A 594 16.19 21.49 24.60
N HIS A 595 15.80 20.27 24.99
CA HIS A 595 16.64 19.07 24.93
C HIS A 595 16.67 18.40 23.55
N LEU A 596 15.92 18.92 22.57
CA LEU A 596 15.95 18.45 21.18
C LEU A 596 16.71 19.43 20.29
N THR A 597 17.62 18.89 19.47
CA THR A 597 18.30 19.65 18.42
C THR A 597 17.31 20.07 17.34
N VAL A 598 17.65 21.12 16.57
CA VAL A 598 16.81 21.60 15.45
C VAL A 598 16.56 20.50 14.42
N GLU A 599 17.58 19.70 14.12
CA GLU A 599 17.45 18.53 13.23
C GLU A 599 16.50 17.47 13.79
N ALA A 600 16.61 17.16 15.09
CA ALA A 600 15.73 16.18 15.73
C ALA A 600 14.27 16.64 15.70
N LYS A 601 14.00 17.93 15.97
CA LYS A 601 12.66 18.52 15.84
C LYS A 601 12.11 18.39 14.42
N LYS A 602 12.93 18.66 13.40
CA LYS A 602 12.54 18.49 11.99
C LYS A 602 12.22 17.04 11.64
N ARG A 603 13.02 16.07 12.14
CA ARG A 603 12.75 14.63 11.93
C ARG A 603 11.44 14.21 12.59
N VAL A 604 11.16 14.68 13.81
CA VAL A 604 9.88 14.43 14.50
C VAL A 604 8.72 15.04 13.71
N ASP A 605 8.82 16.28 13.25
CA ASP A 605 7.77 16.92 12.42
C ASP A 605 7.52 16.16 11.10
N GLN A 606 8.58 15.66 10.45
CA GLN A 606 8.47 14.84 9.23
C GLN A 606 7.75 13.51 9.51
N GLN A 607 8.12 12.80 10.56
CA GLN A 607 7.49 11.54 10.96
C GLN A 607 6.04 11.75 11.43
N TRP A 608 5.77 12.85 12.14
CA TRP A 608 4.44 13.25 12.58
C TRP A 608 3.50 13.53 11.40
N THR A 609 4.02 14.17 10.35
CA THR A 609 3.28 14.40 9.11
C THR A 609 3.04 13.07 8.38
N LYS A 610 4.05 12.20 8.32
CA LYS A 610 3.96 10.88 7.66
C LYS A 610 2.92 9.96 8.30
N THR A 611 2.78 10.02 9.62
CA THR A 611 1.81 9.23 10.40
C THR A 611 0.40 9.86 10.41
N GLY A 612 0.15 10.91 9.63
CA GLY A 612 -1.16 11.57 9.58
C GLY A 612 -1.54 12.25 10.90
N LYS A 613 -0.55 12.61 11.72
CA LYS A 613 -0.75 13.14 13.08
C LYS A 613 -1.46 12.16 14.02
N ASN A 614 -1.30 10.85 13.79
CA ASN A 614 -1.78 9.81 14.68
C ASN A 614 -0.71 9.45 15.70
N ILE A 615 -0.97 9.73 16.98
CA ILE A 615 -0.02 9.45 18.07
C ILE A 615 0.25 7.96 18.26
N LYS A 616 -0.76 7.11 18.05
CA LYS A 616 -0.61 5.66 18.13
C LYS A 616 0.42 5.17 17.10
N ASP A 617 0.29 5.62 15.86
CA ASP A 617 1.18 5.22 14.75
C ASP A 617 2.59 5.81 14.92
N MET A 618 2.70 7.01 15.50
CA MET A 618 3.99 7.59 15.87
C MET A 618 4.69 6.75 16.96
N PHE A 619 3.96 6.40 18.01
CA PHE A 619 4.47 5.56 19.09
C PHE A 619 4.86 4.17 18.60
N SER A 620 4.05 3.53 17.75
CA SER A 620 4.35 2.18 17.25
C SER A 620 5.64 2.11 16.42
N ILE A 621 5.94 3.17 15.66
CA ILE A 621 7.21 3.30 14.92
C ILE A 621 8.39 3.46 15.90
N ASP A 622 8.27 4.34 16.89
CA ASP A 622 9.33 4.57 17.86
C ASP A 622 9.57 3.34 18.74
N TYR A 623 8.50 2.64 19.14
CA TYR A 623 8.55 1.36 19.85
C TYR A 623 9.23 0.28 18.99
N ALA A 624 8.91 0.19 17.69
CA ALA A 624 9.59 -0.75 16.81
C ALA A 624 11.08 -0.44 16.67
N ASN A 625 11.48 0.84 16.57
CA ASN A 625 12.89 1.22 16.57
C ASN A 625 13.57 0.90 17.91
N TRP A 626 12.87 1.04 19.03
CA TRP A 626 13.36 0.68 20.36
C TRP A 626 13.69 -0.81 20.47
N ILE A 627 12.72 -1.66 20.12
CA ILE A 627 12.85 -3.11 20.24
C ILE A 627 13.81 -3.69 19.18
N LEU A 628 13.78 -3.20 17.94
CA LEU A 628 14.54 -3.82 16.84
C LEU A 628 15.94 -3.23 16.65
N LEU A 629 16.19 -1.98 17.08
CA LEU A 629 17.47 -1.30 16.84
C LEU A 629 18.18 -0.96 18.14
N GLU A 630 17.51 -0.26 19.05
CA GLU A 630 18.14 0.20 20.30
C GLU A 630 18.49 -0.99 21.21
N ALA A 631 17.66 -2.03 21.25
CA ALA A 631 17.98 -3.28 21.96
C ALA A 631 19.17 -4.04 21.38
N GLU A 632 19.50 -3.82 20.11
CA GLU A 632 20.71 -4.33 19.46
C GLU A 632 21.91 -3.37 19.54
N GLY A 633 21.79 -2.26 20.29
CA GLY A 633 22.84 -1.24 20.43
C GLY A 633 22.98 -0.29 19.24
N LYS A 634 21.99 -0.21 18.35
CA LYS A 634 21.96 0.71 17.20
C LYS A 634 21.07 1.92 17.51
N PRO A 635 21.63 3.05 17.99
CA PRO A 635 20.83 4.19 18.40
C PRO A 635 20.15 4.85 17.20
N ARG A 636 18.82 4.99 17.26
CA ARG A 636 17.99 5.60 16.21
C ARG A 636 17.03 6.65 16.74
N LEU A 637 16.59 6.50 17.99
CA LEU A 637 15.65 7.41 18.64
C LEU A 637 16.36 8.65 19.17
N ASN A 638 15.59 9.72 19.32
CA ASN A 638 16.07 10.90 20.03
C ASN A 638 16.10 10.66 21.54
N ARG A 639 16.77 11.57 22.24
CA ARG A 639 17.00 11.47 23.69
C ARG A 639 15.70 11.32 24.50
N ILE A 640 14.66 12.10 24.18
CA ILE A 640 13.43 12.12 24.98
C ILE A 640 12.63 10.83 24.78
N ALA A 641 12.44 10.40 23.53
CA ALA A 641 11.76 9.14 23.23
C ALA A 641 12.47 7.95 23.89
N ARG A 642 13.82 7.95 23.88
CA ARG A 642 14.64 6.98 24.60
C ARG A 642 14.41 7.00 26.11
N GLU A 643 14.41 8.18 26.73
CA GLU A 643 14.19 8.31 28.19
C GLU A 643 12.81 7.76 28.60
N ILE A 644 11.76 8.06 27.83
CA ILE A 644 10.41 7.56 28.08
C ILE A 644 10.36 6.03 27.92
N LEU A 645 10.86 5.49 26.80
CA LEU A 645 10.81 4.06 26.54
C LEU A 645 11.68 3.28 27.53
N ASN A 646 12.84 3.81 27.94
CA ASN A 646 13.68 3.16 28.95
C ASN A 646 13.02 3.10 30.33
N ARG A 647 12.17 4.07 30.68
CA ARG A 647 11.42 4.08 31.94
C ARG A 647 10.35 3.00 32.01
N PHE A 648 9.60 2.79 30.92
CA PHE A 648 8.43 1.90 30.90
C PHE A 648 8.67 0.55 30.20
N VAL A 649 9.70 0.46 29.37
CA VAL A 649 10.14 -0.71 28.60
C VAL A 649 11.67 -0.82 28.75
N PRO A 650 12.18 -1.09 29.96
CA PRO A 650 13.61 -1.12 30.21
C PRO A 650 14.28 -2.26 29.44
N ILE A 651 15.23 -1.92 28.57
CA ILE A 651 16.06 -2.92 27.88
C ILE A 651 17.09 -3.43 28.88
N GLN A 652 17.05 -4.72 29.18
CA GLN A 652 18.15 -5.39 29.88
C GLN A 652 19.32 -5.52 28.90
N ILE A 653 20.15 -4.47 28.80
CA ILE A 653 21.37 -4.53 28.01
C ILE A 653 22.26 -5.57 28.66
N LYS A 654 22.42 -6.74 28.02
CA LYS A 654 23.48 -7.67 28.42
C LYS A 654 24.79 -6.90 28.26
N PRO A 655 25.61 -6.74 29.31
CA PRO A 655 26.92 -6.14 29.16
C PRO A 655 27.66 -6.92 28.06
N SER A 656 28.13 -6.20 27.05
CA SER A 656 28.99 -6.78 26.02
C SER A 656 30.22 -7.38 26.71
N PRO A 657 30.60 -8.63 26.42
CA PRO A 657 31.81 -9.23 26.96
C PRO A 657 33.07 -8.46 26.55
#